data_AF-A0A5K1TWL4-F1
#
_entry.id   AF-A0A5K1TWL4-F1
#
_cell.length_a   1.000
_cell.length_b   1.000
_cell.length_c   1.000
_cell.angle_alpha   90.00
_cell.angle_beta   90.00
_cell.angle_gamma   90.00
#
_symmetry.space_group_name_H-M   'P 1'
#
loop_
_entity.id
_entity.type
_entity.pdbx_description
1 polymer ?
#
loop_
_entity_poly.entity_id
_entity_poly.type
_entity_poly.pdbx_seq_one_letter_code
_entity_poly.pdbx_strand_id
1 'polypeptide(L)'
;MSKVNLRGKRLSNIPSNIPRDVSFLDISLNKLDRVPSDLSSMTNLTKVSISFNKFTSLTSLYKLKSLVNVENNLNPISVIDKGLSKLTNLKVLVCNKNTINTIQEGTFAPELTTISLEMNFITTIPISFGLMHHLKQITFAGNCLMSFPVALTNISSLSSLNLNDNVIKVIPESITNMCSLVKLMMNDNELTIIPMELFTMPSLQSIQFNKNRITSLPDIPFLKECHLEELILNNNHIGSITSSITNLSSLRNFECENNNISTLPCLTTLTALTQLNLSNNSFSTIVSLPPNLKSLYLPFNELVELCLPLPSTLTELLLDNNKLLSPPLLSTLSNLRSLNLSANQISSFPNEITILTALTALNLTSNCLSLLPEVNTEHLHVQKFNASFNHFITLPNSLLSMTSLTSLELTDNNLLIIPSNFTVLIHLRYLSLSSNNLTTFPIQICNFSKLQALIISNNNLYELPSQLTSLSTLTTLDLSFNHLNSIDVVTHLIHLQCLDVSSNDLVLLPEGLTKLSSLIFLNLSENKIISVNKLLLKPSLFLNLTNNQITSIGDIDEDQFVLTNFDCNPFKQHHTTEEGRNLSKTNSSLFKITVAHAEMTGLRPTYEDSLELVPNFMDKKGRSFTAVYDGHSGQICPNYVAKRFHCVIEICLNEGLAPVNALKEGFNRMQEEIVQKGIEDGCTAVVVMILDMKMYVAWAGDSRAVLCRGGKAIQLSEDHKPNGTCERERIIRMGGHVFAGRVNGELAISRSFGDIQNSPIVSAVPEIREYDIMANDEFVIVACDGVWDVVSNQKAVDIIKTSKSLSIGSVRLRDFAYSMGSQDNITCAVVTVPFCY
;
A
#
# COMPACT_ATOMS: atom_id res chain seq x y z
N MET A 1 -21.49 21.28 -33.43
CA MET A 1 -21.33 19.81 -33.49
C MET A 1 -22.25 19.20 -32.46
N SER A 2 -23.35 18.58 -32.91
CA SER A 2 -24.32 17.93 -32.02
C SER A 2 -23.70 16.65 -31.43
N LYS A 3 -23.87 16.49 -30.11
CA LYS A 3 -23.37 15.34 -29.33
C LYS A 3 -24.57 14.65 -28.69
N VAL A 4 -24.60 13.32 -28.75
CA VAL A 4 -25.64 12.52 -28.10
C VAL A 4 -24.97 11.57 -27.11
N ASN A 5 -25.41 11.64 -25.85
CA ASN A 5 -24.90 10.81 -24.76
C ASN A 5 -26.03 9.91 -24.23
N LEU A 6 -25.86 8.60 -24.45
CA LEU A 6 -26.74 7.52 -24.00
C LEU A 6 -26.01 6.57 -23.03
N ARG A 7 -24.96 7.06 -22.38
CA ARG A 7 -24.14 6.28 -21.45
C ARG A 7 -24.93 5.83 -20.22
N GLY A 8 -24.75 4.58 -19.80
CA GLY A 8 -25.27 4.08 -18.51
C GLY A 8 -26.79 3.93 -18.46
N LYS A 9 -27.48 3.94 -19.61
CA LYS A 9 -28.94 3.92 -19.69
C LYS A 9 -29.53 2.51 -19.66
N ARG A 10 -28.69 1.47 -19.46
CA ARG A 10 -29.07 0.05 -19.44
C ARG A 10 -29.79 -0.39 -20.73
N LEU A 11 -29.45 0.23 -21.86
CA LEU A 11 -30.09 0.00 -23.15
C LEU A 11 -29.74 -1.39 -23.68
N SER A 12 -30.75 -2.13 -24.13
CA SER A 12 -30.58 -3.35 -24.93
C SER A 12 -30.69 -3.08 -26.44
N ASN A 13 -31.23 -1.91 -26.82
CA ASN A 13 -31.33 -1.43 -28.20
C ASN A 13 -31.12 0.09 -28.24
N ILE A 14 -30.60 0.59 -29.36
CA ILE A 14 -30.42 2.04 -29.58
C ILE A 14 -31.77 2.67 -29.96
N PRO A 15 -32.15 3.83 -29.39
CA PRO A 15 -33.38 4.54 -29.77
C PRO A 15 -33.42 4.92 -31.26
N SER A 16 -34.58 4.81 -31.91
CA SER A 16 -34.76 5.12 -33.33
C SER A 16 -34.80 6.63 -33.65
N ASN A 17 -34.89 7.48 -32.63
CA ASN A 17 -35.07 8.93 -32.74
C ASN A 17 -33.77 9.75 -32.55
N ILE A 18 -32.59 9.13 -32.75
CA ILE A 18 -31.33 9.88 -32.66
C ILE A 18 -31.26 10.89 -33.84
N PRO A 19 -30.95 12.18 -33.57
CA PRO A 19 -30.79 13.18 -34.63
C PRO A 19 -29.73 12.76 -35.66
N ARG A 20 -29.99 12.99 -36.96
CA ARG A 20 -29.10 12.52 -38.04
C ARG A 20 -27.83 13.36 -38.22
N ASP A 21 -27.81 14.57 -37.69
CA ASP A 21 -26.71 15.53 -37.78
C ASP A 21 -25.60 15.31 -36.73
N VAL A 22 -25.74 14.27 -35.89
CA VAL A 22 -24.86 13.98 -34.75
C VAL A 22 -23.43 13.71 -35.19
N SER A 23 -22.50 14.40 -34.52
CA SER A 23 -21.06 14.28 -34.73
C SER A 23 -20.36 13.35 -33.73
N PHE A 24 -20.93 13.18 -32.54
CA PHE A 24 -20.43 12.27 -31.51
C PHE A 24 -21.58 11.52 -30.85
N LEU A 25 -21.46 10.19 -30.82
CA LEU A 25 -22.40 9.28 -30.16
C LEU A 25 -21.68 8.48 -29.08
N ASP A 26 -22.07 8.68 -27.82
CA ASP A 26 -21.65 7.85 -26.68
C ASP A 26 -22.78 6.90 -26.29
N ILE A 27 -22.56 5.60 -26.46
CA ILE A 27 -23.49 4.53 -26.07
C ILE A 27 -22.83 3.54 -25.10
N SER A 28 -21.81 3.99 -24.36
CA SER A 28 -21.07 3.17 -23.41
C SER A 28 -21.88 2.75 -22.17
N LEU A 29 -21.43 1.73 -21.43
CA LEU A 29 -22.10 1.22 -20.21
C LEU A 29 -23.56 0.82 -20.44
N ASN A 30 -23.80 0.02 -21.48
CA ASN A 30 -25.12 -0.50 -21.82
C ASN A 30 -25.07 -2.03 -22.00
N LYS A 31 -26.13 -2.62 -22.56
CA LYS A 31 -26.24 -4.06 -22.83
C LYS A 31 -26.35 -4.34 -24.34
N LEU A 32 -25.78 -3.47 -25.16
CA LEU A 32 -25.88 -3.54 -26.63
C LEU A 32 -24.94 -4.62 -27.19
N ASP A 33 -25.40 -5.40 -28.16
CA ASP A 33 -24.61 -6.42 -28.86
C ASP A 33 -24.32 -6.06 -30.33
N ARG A 34 -25.07 -5.10 -30.90
CA ARG A 34 -24.92 -4.61 -32.27
C ARG A 34 -25.33 -3.15 -32.41
N VAL A 35 -24.75 -2.46 -33.39
CA VAL A 35 -25.20 -1.13 -33.82
C VAL A 35 -26.27 -1.35 -34.91
N PRO A 36 -27.50 -0.83 -34.76
CA PRO A 36 -28.54 -0.95 -35.78
C PRO A 36 -28.09 -0.43 -37.15
N SER A 37 -28.60 -1.07 -38.21
CA SER A 37 -28.32 -0.69 -39.59
C SER A 37 -28.67 0.76 -39.90
N ASP A 38 -29.66 1.32 -39.22
CA ASP A 38 -30.24 2.63 -39.54
C ASP A 38 -29.29 3.78 -39.22
N LEU A 39 -28.34 3.57 -38.30
CA LEU A 39 -27.27 4.53 -38.02
C LEU A 39 -26.30 4.69 -39.20
N SER A 40 -26.29 3.75 -40.17
CA SER A 40 -25.47 3.89 -41.39
C SER A 40 -25.79 5.15 -42.22
N SER A 41 -26.95 5.77 -42.00
CA SER A 41 -27.34 7.03 -42.64
C SER A 41 -26.75 8.29 -42.00
N MET A 42 -26.03 8.18 -40.87
CA MET A 42 -25.42 9.30 -40.16
C MET A 42 -24.07 9.72 -40.78
N THR A 43 -24.12 10.57 -41.80
CA THR A 43 -22.94 11.02 -42.54
C THR A 43 -22.04 12.00 -41.78
N ASN A 44 -22.53 12.59 -40.69
CA ASN A 44 -21.78 13.57 -39.88
C ASN A 44 -21.09 12.94 -38.66
N LEU A 45 -21.31 11.65 -38.40
CA LEU A 45 -20.81 10.97 -37.21
C LEU A 45 -19.30 10.72 -37.35
N THR A 46 -18.49 11.46 -36.61
CA THR A 46 -17.02 11.36 -36.67
C THR A 46 -16.44 10.62 -35.47
N LYS A 47 -17.15 10.58 -34.34
CA LYS A 47 -16.72 9.84 -33.14
C LYS A 47 -17.82 8.94 -32.61
N VAL A 48 -17.45 7.71 -32.24
CA VAL A 48 -18.36 6.80 -31.53
C VAL A 48 -17.65 6.15 -30.35
N SER A 49 -18.35 6.06 -29.21
CA SER A 49 -17.90 5.27 -28.05
C SER A 49 -18.93 4.19 -27.74
N ILE A 50 -18.51 2.93 -27.87
CA ILE A 50 -19.33 1.73 -27.66
C ILE A 50 -18.83 0.88 -26.49
N SER A 51 -17.96 1.44 -25.66
CA SER A 51 -17.28 0.73 -24.58
C SER A 51 -18.23 0.13 -23.54
N PHE A 52 -17.85 -0.97 -22.89
CA PHE A 52 -18.62 -1.60 -21.80
C PHE A 52 -20.02 -2.02 -22.25
N ASN A 53 -20.04 -2.93 -23.23
CA ASN A 53 -21.24 -3.49 -23.86
C ASN A 53 -21.02 -4.99 -24.13
N LYS A 54 -21.79 -5.58 -25.05
CA LYS A 54 -21.75 -7.00 -25.43
C LYS A 54 -21.37 -7.21 -26.90
N PHE A 55 -20.67 -6.26 -27.52
CA PHE A 55 -20.27 -6.38 -28.92
C PHE A 55 -19.25 -7.51 -29.09
N THR A 56 -19.53 -8.44 -29.99
CA THR A 56 -18.60 -9.53 -30.36
C THR A 56 -17.83 -9.24 -31.65
N SER A 57 -18.21 -8.18 -32.37
CA SER A 57 -17.58 -7.76 -33.62
C SER A 57 -17.78 -6.26 -33.91
N LEU A 58 -16.87 -5.67 -34.68
CA LEU A 58 -16.95 -4.30 -35.19
C LEU A 58 -17.74 -4.18 -36.51
N THR A 59 -18.25 -5.29 -37.08
CA THR A 59 -18.86 -5.30 -38.42
C THR A 59 -19.95 -4.25 -38.62
N SER A 60 -20.74 -3.95 -37.58
CA SER A 60 -21.80 -2.95 -37.66
C SER A 60 -21.28 -1.51 -37.87
N LEU A 61 -20.02 -1.22 -37.53
CA LEU A 61 -19.43 0.10 -37.69
C LEU A 61 -18.96 0.38 -39.14
N TYR A 62 -18.69 -0.65 -39.95
CA TYR A 62 -18.03 -0.49 -41.26
C TYR A 62 -18.84 0.30 -42.29
N LYS A 63 -20.13 0.53 -42.03
CA LYS A 63 -21.00 1.37 -42.86
C LYS A 63 -20.84 2.87 -42.57
N LEU A 64 -20.28 3.25 -41.43
CA LEU A 64 -20.13 4.63 -40.96
C LEU A 64 -18.83 5.27 -41.49
N LYS A 65 -18.82 5.64 -42.77
CA LYS A 65 -17.59 6.10 -43.48
C LYS A 65 -16.99 7.41 -42.97
N SER A 66 -17.77 8.22 -42.25
CA SER A 66 -17.34 9.48 -41.66
C SER A 66 -16.56 9.32 -40.36
N LEU A 67 -16.46 8.11 -39.80
CA LEU A 67 -15.79 7.88 -38.53
C LEU A 67 -14.29 8.20 -38.61
N VAL A 68 -13.86 8.99 -37.64
CA VAL A 68 -12.47 9.38 -37.39
C VAL A 68 -11.95 8.74 -36.11
N ASN A 69 -12.82 8.56 -35.11
CA ASN A 69 -12.47 8.01 -33.79
C ASN A 69 -13.46 6.91 -33.38
N VAL A 70 -12.92 5.74 -33.01
CA VAL A 70 -13.69 4.62 -32.46
C VAL A 70 -13.11 4.24 -31.10
N GLU A 71 -13.95 4.25 -30.07
CA GLU A 71 -13.64 3.74 -28.73
C GLU A 71 -14.53 2.53 -28.42
N ASN A 72 -13.92 1.36 -28.22
CA ASN A 72 -14.59 0.09 -27.99
C ASN A 72 -13.85 -0.71 -26.91
N ASN A 73 -13.80 -0.18 -25.70
CA ASN A 73 -13.17 -0.89 -24.59
C ASN A 73 -14.15 -1.88 -23.95
N LEU A 74 -13.65 -2.93 -23.28
CA LEU A 74 -14.49 -3.80 -22.44
C LEU A 74 -15.68 -4.39 -23.20
N ASN A 75 -15.37 -5.07 -24.30
CA ASN A 75 -16.31 -5.84 -25.11
C ASN A 75 -15.72 -7.22 -25.44
N PRO A 76 -16.53 -8.25 -25.67
CA PRO A 76 -16.04 -9.59 -26.00
C PRO A 76 -15.65 -9.76 -27.49
N ILE A 77 -14.93 -8.79 -28.07
CA ILE A 77 -14.43 -8.92 -29.46
C ILE A 77 -13.21 -9.81 -29.48
N SER A 78 -13.19 -10.83 -30.33
CA SER A 78 -12.07 -11.78 -30.45
C SER A 78 -11.20 -11.59 -31.69
N VAL A 79 -11.72 -10.92 -32.72
CA VAL A 79 -11.05 -10.75 -34.01
C VAL A 79 -11.17 -9.31 -34.50
N ILE A 80 -10.05 -8.75 -34.95
CA ILE A 80 -10.02 -7.52 -35.75
C ILE A 80 -10.00 -7.94 -37.23
N ASP A 81 -11.16 -7.80 -37.89
CA ASP A 81 -11.40 -8.30 -39.25
C ASP A 81 -11.19 -7.23 -40.33
N LYS A 82 -10.92 -7.70 -41.57
CA LYS A 82 -10.56 -6.87 -42.73
C LYS A 82 -11.51 -5.72 -43.07
N GLY A 83 -12.74 -5.71 -42.57
CA GLY A 83 -13.72 -4.67 -42.84
C GLY A 83 -13.37 -3.30 -42.26
N LEU A 84 -12.48 -3.24 -41.26
CA LEU A 84 -12.02 -1.97 -40.67
C LEU A 84 -11.27 -1.09 -41.70
N SER A 85 -10.57 -1.69 -42.67
CA SER A 85 -9.89 -1.01 -43.77
C SER A 85 -10.82 -0.12 -44.60
N LYS A 86 -12.13 -0.40 -44.57
CA LYS A 86 -13.15 0.37 -45.29
C LYS A 86 -13.50 1.71 -44.61
N LEU A 87 -12.98 1.99 -43.41
CA LEU A 87 -13.17 3.25 -42.69
C LEU A 87 -12.01 4.21 -43.01
N THR A 88 -11.98 4.72 -44.24
CA THR A 88 -10.83 5.46 -44.78
C THR A 88 -10.48 6.77 -44.04
N ASN A 89 -11.42 7.33 -43.28
CA ASN A 89 -11.19 8.54 -42.47
C ASN A 89 -10.74 8.24 -41.03
N LEU A 90 -10.65 6.96 -40.65
CA LEU A 90 -10.37 6.55 -39.28
C LEU A 90 -8.91 6.89 -38.93
N LYS A 91 -8.75 7.71 -37.89
CA LYS A 91 -7.44 8.12 -37.36
C LYS A 91 -7.11 7.49 -36.02
N VAL A 92 -8.13 7.21 -35.21
CA VAL A 92 -7.96 6.66 -33.86
C VAL A 92 -8.84 5.44 -33.66
N LEU A 93 -8.20 4.32 -33.32
CA LEU A 93 -8.87 3.09 -32.88
C LEU A 93 -8.41 2.73 -31.46
N VAL A 94 -9.38 2.61 -30.55
CA VAL A 94 -9.14 2.14 -29.18
C VAL A 94 -10.04 0.93 -28.93
N CYS A 95 -9.47 -0.25 -28.70
CA CYS A 95 -10.19 -1.48 -28.39
C CYS A 95 -9.51 -2.25 -27.24
N ASN A 96 -9.38 -1.60 -26.09
CA ASN A 96 -8.67 -2.15 -24.93
C ASN A 96 -9.57 -3.10 -24.12
N LYS A 97 -8.98 -4.01 -23.35
CA LYS A 97 -9.70 -4.96 -22.49
C LYS A 97 -10.79 -5.72 -23.26
N ASN A 98 -10.46 -6.19 -24.46
CA ASN A 98 -11.32 -7.09 -25.24
C ASN A 98 -10.74 -8.52 -25.18
N THR A 99 -11.27 -9.44 -25.97
CA THR A 99 -10.77 -10.82 -26.08
C THR A 99 -9.96 -11.04 -27.36
N ILE A 100 -9.36 -9.99 -27.93
CA ILE A 100 -8.79 -10.03 -29.28
C ILE A 100 -7.55 -10.93 -29.25
N ASN A 101 -7.59 -12.04 -29.99
CA ASN A 101 -6.44 -12.93 -30.16
C ASN A 101 -5.90 -12.95 -31.60
N THR A 102 -6.72 -12.50 -32.56
CA THR A 102 -6.40 -12.53 -33.98
C THR A 102 -6.61 -11.18 -34.63
N ILE A 103 -5.61 -10.74 -35.39
CA ILE A 103 -5.70 -9.59 -36.29
C ILE A 103 -5.48 -10.11 -37.70
N GLN A 104 -6.46 -9.90 -38.60
CA GLN A 104 -6.34 -10.37 -39.99
C GLN A 104 -5.39 -9.49 -40.80
N GLU A 105 -4.75 -10.06 -41.83
CA GLU A 105 -3.93 -9.30 -42.78
C GLU A 105 -4.76 -8.22 -43.52
N GLY A 106 -4.18 -7.04 -43.69
CA GLY A 106 -4.81 -5.93 -44.43
C GLY A 106 -6.00 -5.29 -43.70
N THR A 107 -6.06 -5.39 -42.38
CA THR A 107 -7.24 -4.97 -41.62
C THR A 107 -7.35 -3.47 -41.37
N PHE A 108 -6.25 -2.77 -41.17
CA PHE A 108 -6.30 -1.40 -40.68
C PHE A 108 -6.54 -0.37 -41.80
N ALA A 109 -7.21 0.73 -41.43
CA ALA A 109 -7.43 1.86 -42.33
C ALA A 109 -6.13 2.66 -42.54
N PRO A 110 -5.82 3.11 -43.78
CA PRO A 110 -4.50 3.67 -44.11
C PRO A 110 -4.15 4.98 -43.37
N GLU A 111 -5.16 5.75 -42.97
CA GLU A 111 -5.01 7.06 -42.30
C GLU A 111 -4.88 6.96 -40.77
N LEU A 112 -4.80 5.75 -40.21
CA LEU A 112 -4.68 5.57 -38.75
C LEU A 112 -3.39 6.21 -38.22
N THR A 113 -3.56 7.08 -37.23
CA THR A 113 -2.46 7.74 -36.51
C THR A 113 -2.23 7.15 -35.13
N THR A 114 -3.27 6.54 -34.54
CA THR A 114 -3.23 5.97 -33.19
C THR A 114 -4.00 4.65 -33.12
N ILE A 115 -3.33 3.61 -32.61
CA ILE A 115 -3.93 2.31 -32.32
C ILE A 115 -3.67 1.97 -30.85
N SER A 116 -4.74 1.62 -30.14
CA SER A 116 -4.67 1.11 -28.76
C SER A 116 -5.44 -0.20 -28.68
N LEU A 117 -4.70 -1.27 -28.40
CA LEU A 117 -5.17 -2.66 -28.30
C LEU A 117 -4.66 -3.29 -27.01
N GLU A 118 -4.72 -2.55 -25.91
CA GLU A 118 -4.20 -2.99 -24.61
C GLU A 118 -5.08 -4.06 -23.98
N MET A 119 -4.48 -4.92 -23.15
CA MET A 119 -5.20 -5.94 -22.38
C MET A 119 -6.07 -6.82 -23.29
N ASN A 120 -5.42 -7.48 -24.24
CA ASN A 120 -6.02 -8.43 -25.17
C ASN A 120 -5.18 -9.73 -25.15
N PHE A 121 -5.46 -10.66 -26.05
CA PHE A 121 -4.77 -11.94 -26.15
C PHE A 121 -3.95 -12.06 -27.44
N ILE A 122 -3.43 -10.93 -27.94
CA ILE A 122 -2.69 -10.88 -29.21
C ILE A 122 -1.34 -11.56 -29.03
N THR A 123 -1.04 -12.55 -29.89
CA THR A 123 0.23 -13.29 -29.86
C THR A 123 1.16 -12.90 -31.02
N THR A 124 0.61 -12.42 -32.13
CA THR A 124 1.37 -12.06 -33.34
C THR A 124 0.79 -10.81 -34.00
N ILE A 125 1.66 -10.01 -34.60
CA ILE A 125 1.28 -8.84 -35.40
C ILE A 125 1.49 -9.13 -36.89
N PRO A 126 0.47 -8.95 -37.75
CA PRO A 126 0.55 -9.15 -39.20
C PRO A 126 1.62 -8.30 -39.90
N ILE A 127 2.17 -8.78 -41.02
CA ILE A 127 3.24 -8.09 -41.76
C ILE A 127 2.74 -6.79 -42.38
N SER A 128 1.46 -6.73 -42.78
CA SER A 128 0.85 -5.51 -43.35
C SER A 128 0.89 -4.29 -42.44
N PHE A 129 1.14 -4.43 -41.12
CA PHE A 129 1.38 -3.28 -40.23
C PHE A 129 2.52 -2.38 -40.72
N GLY A 130 3.54 -2.95 -41.36
CA GLY A 130 4.68 -2.18 -41.86
C GLY A 130 4.33 -1.16 -42.95
N LEU A 131 3.11 -1.21 -43.51
CA LEU A 131 2.61 -0.29 -44.55
C LEU A 131 1.90 0.95 -43.96
N MET A 132 1.79 1.05 -42.63
CA MET A 132 0.99 2.08 -41.95
C MET A 132 1.78 3.38 -41.75
N HIS A 133 2.11 4.08 -42.84
CA HIS A 133 3.04 5.23 -42.84
C HIS A 133 2.55 6.51 -42.12
N HIS A 134 1.30 6.57 -41.66
CA HIS A 134 0.76 7.70 -40.88
C HIS A 134 0.69 7.41 -39.38
N LEU A 135 1.00 6.18 -38.96
CA LEU A 135 0.86 5.72 -37.60
C LEU A 135 1.94 6.36 -36.72
N LYS A 136 1.51 7.06 -35.67
CA LYS A 136 2.40 7.79 -34.74
C LYS A 136 2.48 7.12 -33.38
N GLN A 137 1.40 6.50 -32.94
CA GLN A 137 1.30 5.91 -31.61
C GLN A 137 0.65 4.54 -31.67
N ILE A 138 1.32 3.56 -31.05
CA ILE A 138 0.81 2.19 -30.90
C ILE A 138 0.96 1.78 -29.45
N THR A 139 -0.07 1.15 -28.92
CA THR A 139 0.02 0.39 -27.67
C THR A 139 -0.59 -1.00 -27.83
N PHE A 140 0.24 -1.99 -27.52
CA PHE A 140 -0.11 -3.41 -27.38
C PHE A 140 0.19 -3.89 -25.95
N ALA A 141 0.13 -2.99 -24.96
CA ALA A 141 0.43 -3.35 -23.58
C ALA A 141 -0.54 -4.41 -23.03
N GLY A 142 -0.07 -5.36 -22.22
CA GLY A 142 -0.91 -6.41 -21.65
C GLY A 142 -1.43 -7.39 -22.70
N ASN A 143 -0.54 -7.89 -23.57
CA ASN A 143 -0.86 -8.91 -24.56
C ASN A 143 0.05 -10.14 -24.35
N CYS A 144 0.00 -11.09 -25.28
CA CYS A 144 0.76 -12.33 -25.23
C CYS A 144 1.87 -12.37 -26.28
N LEU A 145 2.49 -11.23 -26.61
CA LEU A 145 3.55 -11.17 -27.61
C LEU A 145 4.82 -11.84 -27.08
N MET A 146 5.22 -12.94 -27.73
CA MET A 146 6.43 -13.73 -27.40
C MET A 146 7.72 -13.17 -28.01
N SER A 147 7.59 -12.30 -29.02
CA SER A 147 8.71 -11.71 -29.74
C SER A 147 8.38 -10.28 -30.12
N PHE A 148 9.42 -9.46 -30.28
CA PHE A 148 9.24 -8.11 -30.81
C PHE A 148 8.60 -8.18 -32.21
N PRO A 149 7.53 -7.42 -32.48
CA PRO A 149 6.84 -7.45 -33.76
C PRO A 149 7.65 -6.71 -34.84
N VAL A 150 8.50 -7.45 -35.58
CA VAL A 150 9.39 -6.90 -36.63
C VAL A 150 8.65 -6.07 -37.69
N ALA A 151 7.36 -6.36 -37.96
CA ALA A 151 6.56 -5.53 -38.87
C ALA A 151 6.51 -4.05 -38.45
N LEU A 152 6.57 -3.75 -37.15
CA LEU A 152 6.55 -2.37 -36.64
C LEU A 152 7.85 -1.61 -36.96
N THR A 153 8.96 -2.30 -37.21
CA THR A 153 10.23 -1.62 -37.54
C THR A 153 10.21 -0.93 -38.90
N ASN A 154 9.24 -1.24 -39.75
CA ASN A 154 9.06 -0.59 -41.05
C ASN A 154 8.24 0.72 -40.97
N ILE A 155 7.72 1.07 -39.79
CA ILE A 155 6.87 2.25 -39.58
C ILE A 155 7.73 3.44 -39.16
N SER A 156 8.29 4.14 -40.14
CA SER A 156 9.20 5.27 -39.90
C SER A 156 8.55 6.49 -39.25
N SER A 157 7.21 6.60 -39.29
CA SER A 157 6.42 7.68 -38.68
C SER A 157 6.15 7.49 -37.18
N LEU A 158 6.42 6.31 -36.63
CA LEU A 158 6.04 5.97 -35.26
C LEU A 158 6.88 6.75 -34.27
N SER A 159 6.24 7.52 -33.38
CA SER A 159 6.90 8.32 -32.35
C SER A 159 6.77 7.74 -30.94
N SER A 160 5.76 6.89 -30.70
CA SER A 160 5.58 6.22 -29.41
C SER A 160 5.14 4.77 -29.60
N LEU A 161 5.87 3.85 -28.97
CA LEU A 161 5.57 2.42 -28.96
C LEU A 161 5.50 1.91 -27.53
N ASN A 162 4.33 1.38 -27.15
CA ASN A 162 4.11 0.71 -25.87
C ASN A 162 3.89 -0.80 -26.07
N LEU A 163 4.79 -1.60 -25.53
CA LEU A 163 4.75 -3.06 -25.50
C LEU A 163 4.86 -3.61 -24.07
N ASN A 164 4.49 -2.81 -23.05
CA ASN A 164 4.52 -3.24 -21.65
C ASN A 164 3.72 -4.53 -21.42
N ASP A 165 4.03 -5.27 -20.36
CA ASP A 165 3.26 -6.44 -19.92
C ASP A 165 3.06 -7.46 -21.07
N ASN A 166 4.17 -7.87 -21.71
CA ASN A 166 4.20 -8.94 -22.71
C ASN A 166 5.25 -9.99 -22.28
N VAL A 167 5.65 -10.89 -23.18
CA VAL A 167 6.65 -11.92 -22.90
C VAL A 167 7.81 -11.85 -23.90
N ILE A 168 8.19 -10.63 -24.29
CA ILE A 168 9.25 -10.37 -25.27
C ILE A 168 10.61 -10.51 -24.60
N LYS A 169 11.50 -11.28 -25.23
CA LYS A 169 12.86 -11.58 -24.72
C LYS A 169 13.97 -10.75 -25.35
N VAL A 170 13.79 -10.34 -26.61
CA VAL A 170 14.84 -9.72 -27.43
C VAL A 170 14.24 -8.62 -28.28
N ILE A 171 14.97 -7.51 -28.40
CA ILE A 171 14.70 -6.42 -29.34
C ILE A 171 15.62 -6.61 -30.56
N PRO A 172 15.10 -6.59 -31.80
CA PRO A 172 15.89 -6.85 -33.01
C PRO A 172 16.72 -5.63 -33.43
N GLU A 173 17.83 -5.86 -34.14
CA GLU A 173 18.68 -4.79 -34.72
C GLU A 173 17.91 -3.86 -35.68
N SER A 174 16.86 -4.38 -36.33
CA SER A 174 16.02 -3.61 -37.25
C SER A 174 15.24 -2.49 -36.55
N ILE A 175 15.24 -2.40 -35.21
CA ILE A 175 14.66 -1.28 -34.44
C ILE A 175 15.22 0.08 -34.89
N THR A 176 16.47 0.10 -35.38
CA THR A 176 17.15 1.28 -35.92
C THR A 176 16.39 1.97 -37.07
N ASN A 177 15.54 1.23 -37.79
CA ASN A 177 14.72 1.77 -38.88
C ASN A 177 13.63 2.75 -38.39
N MET A 178 13.32 2.75 -37.10
CA MET A 178 12.26 3.57 -36.50
C MET A 178 12.77 4.98 -36.17
N CYS A 179 13.22 5.73 -37.19
CA CYS A 179 13.93 6.99 -37.03
C CYS A 179 13.15 8.10 -36.29
N SER A 180 11.82 8.03 -36.24
CA SER A 180 10.98 9.01 -35.53
C SER A 180 10.60 8.60 -34.11
N LEU A 181 11.03 7.41 -33.64
CA LEU A 181 10.63 6.88 -32.35
C LEU A 181 11.26 7.73 -31.24
N VAL A 182 10.40 8.35 -30.43
CA VAL A 182 10.77 9.21 -29.29
C VAL A 182 10.70 8.43 -27.99
N LYS A 183 9.69 7.57 -27.84
CA LYS A 183 9.42 6.82 -26.61
C LYS A 183 9.22 5.33 -26.89
N LEU A 184 9.99 4.50 -26.19
CA LEU A 184 9.86 3.04 -26.19
C LEU A 184 9.58 2.55 -24.77
N MET A 185 8.42 1.91 -24.57
CA MET A 185 8.02 1.31 -23.30
C MET A 185 7.91 -0.21 -23.47
N MET A 186 8.70 -0.95 -22.69
CA MET A 186 8.69 -2.41 -22.64
C MET A 186 8.86 -2.91 -21.20
N ASN A 187 8.19 -2.27 -20.25
CA ASN A 187 8.13 -2.71 -18.86
C ASN A 187 7.48 -4.11 -18.77
N ASP A 188 7.78 -4.86 -17.71
CA ASP A 188 7.12 -6.14 -17.39
C ASP A 188 7.17 -7.13 -18.58
N ASN A 189 8.37 -7.29 -19.16
CA ASN A 189 8.68 -8.26 -20.21
C ASN A 189 9.76 -9.25 -19.72
N GLU A 190 10.36 -10.02 -20.64
CA GLU A 190 11.43 -10.96 -20.32
C GLU A 190 12.78 -10.56 -20.95
N LEU A 191 13.01 -9.26 -21.16
CA LEU A 191 14.25 -8.77 -21.77
C LEU A 191 15.45 -9.12 -20.90
N THR A 192 16.50 -9.65 -21.53
CA THR A 192 17.75 -10.01 -20.84
C THR A 192 18.90 -9.05 -21.15
N ILE A 193 18.83 -8.34 -22.27
CA ILE A 193 19.87 -7.45 -22.78
C ILE A 193 19.21 -6.20 -23.37
N ILE A 194 19.86 -5.05 -23.21
CA ILE A 194 19.55 -3.83 -23.94
C ILE A 194 20.47 -3.78 -25.17
N PRO A 195 19.94 -3.81 -26.41
CA PRO A 195 20.77 -3.73 -27.61
C PRO A 195 21.41 -2.35 -27.77
N MET A 196 22.65 -2.29 -28.28
CA MET A 196 23.38 -1.03 -28.45
C MET A 196 22.74 -0.12 -29.50
N GLU A 197 22.00 -0.72 -30.44
CA GLU A 197 21.28 -0.09 -31.54
C GLU A 197 20.31 0.99 -31.07
N LEU A 198 19.66 0.83 -29.91
CA LEU A 198 18.74 1.82 -29.34
C LEU A 198 19.42 3.16 -29.10
N PHE A 199 20.69 3.15 -28.71
CA PHE A 199 21.46 4.36 -28.42
C PHE A 199 21.93 5.09 -29.69
N THR A 200 21.77 4.47 -30.87
CA THR A 200 22.07 5.07 -32.18
C THR A 200 20.87 5.76 -32.83
N MET A 201 19.68 5.62 -32.23
CA MET A 201 18.44 6.14 -32.80
C MET A 201 18.36 7.67 -32.61
N PRO A 202 18.16 8.46 -33.67
CA PRO A 202 18.35 9.91 -33.63
C PRO A 202 17.27 10.67 -32.84
N SER A 203 16.04 10.13 -32.79
CA SER A 203 14.90 10.79 -32.12
C SER A 203 14.58 10.23 -30.74
N LEU A 204 15.24 9.14 -30.32
CA LEU A 204 14.87 8.41 -29.10
C LEU A 204 15.25 9.22 -27.86
N GLN A 205 14.26 9.52 -27.04
CA GLN A 205 14.40 10.36 -25.83
C GLN A 205 14.10 9.58 -24.55
N SER A 206 13.24 8.55 -24.60
CA SER A 206 12.80 7.81 -23.42
C SER A 206 12.79 6.31 -23.66
N ILE A 207 13.51 5.58 -22.81
CA ILE A 207 13.51 4.11 -22.72
C ILE A 207 13.01 3.71 -21.32
N GLN A 208 11.96 2.88 -21.29
CA GLN A 208 11.37 2.37 -20.05
C GLN A 208 11.32 0.84 -20.08
N PHE A 209 12.23 0.17 -19.36
CA PHE A 209 12.38 -1.30 -19.31
C PHE A 209 12.33 -1.84 -17.87
N ASN A 210 11.43 -1.30 -17.05
CA ASN A 210 11.23 -1.79 -15.68
C ASN A 210 10.80 -3.25 -15.65
N LYS A 211 11.11 -3.98 -14.57
CA LYS A 211 10.60 -5.34 -14.32
C LYS A 211 10.90 -6.30 -15.49
N ASN A 212 12.15 -6.30 -15.92
CA ASN A 212 12.69 -7.25 -16.91
C ASN A 212 13.73 -8.14 -16.24
N ARG A 213 14.55 -8.84 -17.02
CA ARG A 213 15.64 -9.72 -16.55
C ARG A 213 17.01 -9.22 -17.03
N ILE A 214 17.16 -7.91 -17.20
CA ILE A 214 18.37 -7.29 -17.76
C ILE A 214 19.51 -7.43 -16.76
N THR A 215 20.68 -7.91 -17.21
CA THR A 215 21.84 -8.16 -16.34
C THR A 215 22.92 -7.08 -16.41
N SER A 216 22.96 -6.30 -17.48
CA SER A 216 23.98 -5.26 -17.69
C SER A 216 23.55 -4.27 -18.77
N LEU A 217 24.14 -3.07 -18.75
CA LEU A 217 24.08 -2.13 -19.86
C LEU A 217 25.13 -2.51 -20.93
N PRO A 218 24.86 -2.24 -22.23
CA PRO A 218 25.86 -2.43 -23.28
C PRO A 218 26.93 -1.32 -23.22
N ASP A 219 27.99 -1.49 -24.01
CA ASP A 219 28.94 -0.41 -24.29
C ASP A 219 28.28 0.64 -25.19
N ILE A 220 27.95 1.79 -24.60
CA ILE A 220 27.23 2.86 -25.28
C ILE A 220 28.22 3.66 -26.15
N PRO A 221 28.05 3.73 -27.48
CA PRO A 221 28.95 4.50 -28.33
C PRO A 221 28.83 6.00 -28.06
N PHE A 222 29.92 6.73 -28.17
CA PHE A 222 29.89 8.20 -28.10
C PHE A 222 29.32 8.75 -29.40
N LEU A 223 28.06 9.20 -29.37
CA LEU A 223 27.35 9.75 -30.52
C LEU A 223 26.85 11.15 -30.20
N LYS A 224 27.31 12.15 -30.96
CA LYS A 224 26.91 13.55 -30.80
C LYS A 224 25.38 13.76 -30.95
N GLU A 225 24.72 12.88 -31.70
CA GLU A 225 23.29 12.92 -32.01
C GLU A 225 22.44 12.03 -31.06
N CYS A 226 22.98 11.57 -29.92
CA CYS A 226 22.20 10.82 -28.93
C CYS A 226 21.39 11.80 -28.05
N HIS A 227 20.06 11.80 -28.23
CA HIS A 227 19.14 12.71 -27.54
C HIS A 227 18.40 12.05 -26.37
N LEU A 228 18.91 10.93 -25.85
CA LEU A 228 18.26 10.19 -24.77
C LEU A 228 18.23 11.05 -23.49
N GLU A 229 17.02 11.37 -23.02
CA GLU A 229 16.80 12.20 -21.82
C GLU A 229 16.36 11.36 -20.61
N GLU A 230 15.75 10.19 -20.84
CA GLU A 230 15.21 9.30 -19.80
C GLU A 230 15.59 7.85 -20.04
N LEU A 231 16.19 7.23 -19.01
CA LEU A 231 16.52 5.80 -18.98
C LEU A 231 16.02 5.21 -17.66
N ILE A 232 14.98 4.36 -17.72
CA ILE A 232 14.35 3.76 -16.55
C ILE A 232 14.48 2.23 -16.61
N LEU A 233 15.21 1.67 -15.66
CA LEU A 233 15.64 0.27 -15.59
C LEU A 233 15.34 -0.39 -14.24
N ASN A 234 14.33 0.10 -13.51
CA ASN A 234 14.02 -0.37 -12.16
C ASN A 234 13.61 -1.85 -12.16
N ASN A 235 13.88 -2.59 -11.09
CA ASN A 235 13.48 -3.99 -10.93
C ASN A 235 14.06 -4.89 -12.03
N ASN A 236 15.38 -4.90 -12.16
CA ASN A 236 16.11 -5.77 -13.08
C ASN A 236 17.18 -6.56 -12.29
N HIS A 237 18.14 -7.18 -12.99
CA HIS A 237 19.25 -7.92 -12.39
C HIS A 237 20.60 -7.27 -12.75
N ILE A 238 20.63 -5.95 -12.88
CA ILE A 238 21.83 -5.23 -13.32
C ILE A 238 22.87 -5.29 -12.20
N GLY A 239 24.03 -5.89 -12.48
CA GLY A 239 25.13 -5.99 -11.53
C GLY A 239 26.11 -4.80 -11.57
N SER A 240 26.23 -4.14 -12.72
CA SER A 240 27.18 -3.04 -12.90
C SER A 240 26.75 -2.06 -13.99
N ILE A 241 27.06 -0.77 -13.79
CA ILE A 241 26.92 0.29 -14.79
C ILE A 241 28.28 0.54 -15.45
N THR A 242 28.35 0.45 -16.78
CA THR A 242 29.57 0.69 -17.57
C THR A 242 29.91 2.18 -17.64
N SER A 243 31.20 2.52 -17.78
CA SER A 243 31.65 3.93 -17.88
C SER A 243 31.10 4.66 -19.11
N SER A 244 30.70 3.92 -20.14
CA SER A 244 30.08 4.48 -21.34
C SER A 244 28.73 5.17 -21.09
N ILE A 245 28.10 5.01 -19.91
CA ILE A 245 26.92 5.79 -19.52
C ILE A 245 27.17 7.30 -19.62
N THR A 246 28.42 7.73 -19.41
CA THR A 246 28.85 9.13 -19.52
C THR A 246 28.72 9.72 -20.92
N ASN A 247 28.54 8.88 -21.95
CA ASN A 247 28.29 9.31 -23.32
C ASN A 247 26.87 9.86 -23.52
N LEU A 248 25.94 9.62 -22.59
CA LEU A 248 24.57 10.11 -22.65
C LEU A 248 24.47 11.56 -22.12
N SER A 249 25.08 12.51 -22.83
CA SER A 249 25.17 13.91 -22.37
C SER A 249 23.83 14.63 -22.19
N SER A 250 22.77 14.12 -22.81
CA SER A 250 21.40 14.67 -22.74
C SER A 250 20.56 14.07 -21.61
N LEU A 251 21.08 13.06 -20.89
CA LEU A 251 20.33 12.31 -19.88
C LEU A 251 19.95 13.19 -18.69
N ARG A 252 18.65 13.27 -18.39
CA ARG A 252 18.05 14.09 -17.33
C ARG A 252 17.51 13.27 -16.17
N ASN A 253 16.97 12.09 -16.47
CA ASN A 253 16.44 11.14 -15.50
C ASN A 253 17.08 9.76 -15.72
N PHE A 254 17.71 9.24 -14.66
CA PHE A 254 18.23 7.89 -14.65
C PHE A 254 17.71 7.16 -13.42
N GLU A 255 16.94 6.10 -13.64
CA GLU A 255 16.39 5.27 -12.58
C GLU A 255 16.85 3.83 -12.75
N CYS A 256 17.45 3.28 -11.70
CA CYS A 256 17.96 1.92 -11.65
C CYS A 256 17.72 1.28 -10.27
N GLU A 257 16.55 1.56 -9.70
CA GLU A 257 16.12 1.03 -8.40
C GLU A 257 15.93 -0.50 -8.44
N ASN A 258 16.11 -1.18 -7.31
CA ASN A 258 15.87 -2.62 -7.17
C ASN A 258 16.65 -3.44 -8.21
N ASN A 259 17.98 -3.34 -8.11
CA ASN A 259 18.94 -4.05 -8.94
C ASN A 259 20.06 -4.62 -8.03
N ASN A 260 21.14 -5.13 -8.62
CA ASN A 260 22.26 -5.74 -7.88
C ASN A 260 23.54 -4.90 -8.00
N ILE A 261 23.42 -3.57 -8.09
CA ILE A 261 24.56 -2.68 -8.35
C ILE A 261 25.27 -2.36 -7.04
N SER A 262 26.60 -2.52 -7.03
CA SER A 262 27.44 -2.19 -5.88
C SER A 262 28.35 -0.97 -6.08
N THR A 263 28.59 -0.56 -7.33
CA THR A 263 29.53 0.54 -7.68
C THR A 263 29.05 1.34 -8.88
N LEU A 264 29.39 2.63 -8.93
CA LEU A 264 29.16 3.51 -10.08
C LEU A 264 30.49 3.92 -10.75
N PRO A 265 30.47 4.15 -12.07
CA PRO A 265 31.56 4.87 -12.75
C PRO A 265 31.55 6.36 -12.38
N CYS A 266 32.55 7.12 -12.86
CA CYS A 266 32.59 8.57 -12.66
C CYS A 266 31.44 9.25 -13.45
N LEU A 267 30.50 9.90 -12.76
CA LEU A 267 29.29 10.50 -13.37
C LEU A 267 29.37 12.04 -13.52
N THR A 268 30.52 12.66 -13.24
CA THR A 268 30.66 14.13 -13.19
C THR A 268 30.42 14.83 -14.53
N THR A 269 30.53 14.11 -15.65
CA THR A 269 30.29 14.62 -17.01
C THR A 269 28.82 14.68 -17.39
N LEU A 270 27.92 14.00 -16.67
CA LEU A 270 26.48 14.00 -16.93
C LEU A 270 25.81 15.28 -16.40
N THR A 271 26.17 16.42 -16.99
CA THR A 271 25.75 17.75 -16.53
C THR A 271 24.26 18.05 -16.75
N ALA A 272 23.58 17.31 -17.63
CA ALA A 272 22.14 17.40 -17.82
C ALA A 272 21.33 16.61 -16.77
N LEU A 273 21.98 15.70 -16.01
CA LEU A 273 21.27 14.80 -15.11
C LEU A 273 20.74 15.58 -13.90
N THR A 274 19.42 15.53 -13.72
CA THR A 274 18.71 16.22 -12.64
C THR A 274 18.12 15.27 -11.61
N GLN A 275 17.86 14.02 -11.99
CA GLN A 275 17.27 13.01 -11.13
C GLN A 275 18.05 11.70 -11.28
N LEU A 276 18.41 11.12 -10.13
CA LEU A 276 19.11 9.85 -10.03
C LEU A 276 18.45 8.99 -8.95
N ASN A 277 17.84 7.87 -9.34
CA ASN A 277 17.29 6.88 -8.43
C ASN A 277 18.14 5.60 -8.45
N LEU A 278 18.74 5.29 -7.30
CA LEU A 278 19.60 4.12 -7.07
C LEU A 278 19.14 3.33 -5.83
N SER A 279 17.88 3.49 -5.44
CA SER A 279 17.28 2.82 -4.29
C SER A 279 17.37 1.31 -4.40
N ASN A 280 17.37 0.60 -3.27
CA ASN A 280 17.31 -0.86 -3.20
C ASN A 280 18.38 -1.54 -4.09
N ASN A 281 19.63 -1.26 -3.80
CA ASN A 281 20.80 -1.84 -4.48
C ASN A 281 21.78 -2.34 -3.40
N SER A 282 23.06 -2.51 -3.73
CA SER A 282 24.09 -2.97 -2.80
C SER A 282 25.23 -1.96 -2.68
N PHE A 283 24.94 -0.66 -2.76
CA PHE A 283 25.97 0.38 -2.65
C PHE A 283 26.48 0.49 -1.23
N SER A 284 27.79 0.23 -1.03
CA SER A 284 28.49 0.51 0.22
C SER A 284 29.17 1.89 0.25
N THR A 285 29.50 2.41 -0.93
CA THR A 285 30.09 3.75 -1.12
C THR A 285 29.60 4.38 -2.42
N ILE A 286 29.62 5.72 -2.47
CA ILE A 286 29.43 6.51 -3.70
C ILE A 286 30.71 7.32 -3.93
N VAL A 287 31.28 7.23 -5.13
CA VAL A 287 32.58 7.87 -5.46
C VAL A 287 32.44 9.19 -6.21
N SER A 288 31.33 9.40 -6.92
CA SER A 288 31.08 10.62 -7.68
C SER A 288 29.59 10.80 -7.95
N LEU A 289 29.16 12.04 -8.12
CA LEU A 289 27.81 12.39 -8.51
C LEU A 289 27.82 13.46 -9.63
N PRO A 290 26.79 13.49 -10.48
CA PRO A 290 26.61 14.58 -11.43
C PRO A 290 26.38 15.94 -10.74
N PRO A 291 26.90 17.04 -11.30
CA PRO A 291 26.98 18.34 -10.60
C PRO A 291 25.65 19.13 -10.52
N ASN A 292 24.65 18.81 -11.33
CA ASN A 292 23.39 19.54 -11.43
C ASN A 292 22.16 18.75 -10.92
N LEU A 293 22.40 17.72 -10.10
CA LEU A 293 21.34 16.92 -9.52
C LEU A 293 20.42 17.74 -8.62
N LYS A 294 19.12 17.56 -8.81
CA LYS A 294 18.06 18.12 -7.98
C LYS A 294 17.49 17.10 -7.01
N SER A 295 17.42 15.83 -7.42
CA SER A 295 16.92 14.72 -6.60
C SER A 295 17.89 13.54 -6.64
N LEU A 296 18.27 13.07 -5.46
CA LEU A 296 19.08 11.87 -5.27
C LEU A 296 18.38 10.90 -4.33
N TYR A 297 18.07 9.71 -4.85
CA TYR A 297 17.46 8.62 -4.08
C TYR A 297 18.45 7.47 -3.94
N LEU A 298 18.84 7.20 -2.70
CA LEU A 298 19.72 6.08 -2.30
C LEU A 298 19.15 5.18 -1.19
N PRO A 299 17.83 5.14 -0.88
CA PRO A 299 17.36 4.32 0.22
C PRO A 299 17.55 2.82 0.00
N PHE A 300 17.49 2.04 1.08
CA PHE A 300 17.65 0.57 1.04
C PHE A 300 18.98 0.14 0.40
N ASN A 301 20.08 0.74 0.83
CA ASN A 301 21.43 0.38 0.41
C ASN A 301 22.28 0.03 1.64
N GLU A 302 23.58 -0.14 1.42
CA GLU A 302 24.54 -0.61 2.42
C GLU A 302 25.54 0.50 2.81
N LEU A 303 25.18 1.78 2.62
CA LEU A 303 26.08 2.91 2.81
C LEU A 303 26.42 3.08 4.29
N VAL A 304 27.71 3.08 4.62
CA VAL A 304 28.22 3.33 5.98
C VAL A 304 28.59 4.80 6.18
N GLU A 305 29.03 5.46 5.12
CA GLU A 305 29.37 6.88 5.08
C GLU A 305 29.09 7.49 3.70
N LEU A 306 28.97 8.82 3.66
CA LEU A 306 28.83 9.59 2.42
C LEU A 306 29.69 10.87 2.50
N CYS A 307 30.99 10.72 2.25
CA CYS A 307 31.99 11.77 2.47
C CYS A 307 32.25 12.69 1.27
N LEU A 308 31.63 12.43 0.10
CA LEU A 308 31.83 13.28 -1.07
C LEU A 308 31.06 14.61 -0.97
N PRO A 309 31.53 15.68 -1.65
CA PRO A 309 30.74 16.90 -1.80
C PRO A 309 29.44 16.63 -2.55
N LEU A 310 28.32 17.00 -1.93
CA LEU A 310 27.00 16.89 -2.54
C LEU A 310 26.69 18.12 -3.44
N PRO A 311 26.02 17.94 -4.59
CA PRO A 311 25.65 19.04 -5.48
C PRO A 311 24.76 20.10 -4.79
N SER A 312 25.16 21.38 -4.86
CA SER A 312 24.41 22.50 -4.24
C SER A 312 23.04 22.77 -4.88
N THR A 313 22.77 22.15 -6.03
CA THR A 313 21.51 22.19 -6.77
C THR A 313 20.45 21.24 -6.19
N LEU A 314 20.82 20.35 -5.25
CA LEU A 314 19.90 19.39 -4.64
C LEU A 314 18.77 20.09 -3.89
N THR A 315 17.56 19.63 -4.18
CA THR A 315 16.32 20.00 -3.49
C THR A 315 15.76 18.85 -2.67
N GLU A 316 16.13 17.60 -3.00
CA GLU A 316 15.68 16.40 -2.31
C GLU A 316 16.81 15.37 -2.20
N LEU A 317 17.01 14.85 -0.99
CA LEU A 317 18.01 13.83 -0.67
C LEU A 317 17.38 12.77 0.23
N LEU A 318 17.21 11.56 -0.31
CA LEU A 318 16.71 10.41 0.45
C LEU A 318 17.83 9.37 0.61
N LEU A 319 18.18 9.09 1.86
CA LEU A 319 19.24 8.17 2.29
C LEU A 319 18.73 7.19 3.36
N ASP A 320 17.41 7.01 3.45
CA ASP A 320 16.83 6.15 4.48
C ASP A 320 17.18 4.67 4.29
N ASN A 321 17.05 3.86 5.35
CA ASN A 321 17.32 2.42 5.28
C ASN A 321 18.75 2.11 4.76
N ASN A 322 19.75 2.77 5.33
CA ASN A 322 21.17 2.53 5.08
C ASN A 322 21.88 2.18 6.40
N LYS A 323 23.22 2.20 6.41
CA LYS A 323 24.05 1.92 7.60
C LYS A 323 24.87 3.14 8.03
N LEU A 324 24.40 4.35 7.74
CA LEU A 324 25.15 5.58 8.00
C LEU A 324 25.38 5.75 9.51
N LEU A 325 26.65 5.91 9.90
CA LEU A 325 27.05 6.18 11.30
C LEU A 325 27.00 7.68 11.64
N SER A 326 27.13 8.53 10.62
CA SER A 326 27.07 9.98 10.74
C SER A 326 26.29 10.60 9.57
N PRO A 327 25.74 11.81 9.73
CA PRO A 327 25.11 12.54 8.63
C PRO A 327 26.12 12.84 7.50
N PRO A 328 25.65 13.00 6.24
CA PRO A 328 26.50 13.44 5.14
C PRO A 328 26.94 14.91 5.30
N LEU A 329 27.91 15.36 4.51
CA LEU A 329 28.32 16.77 4.48
C LEU A 329 27.22 17.65 3.84
N LEU A 330 26.51 18.43 4.67
CA LEU A 330 25.36 19.24 4.23
C LEU A 330 25.70 20.72 3.93
N SER A 331 26.95 21.15 4.14
CA SER A 331 27.35 22.56 4.16
C SER A 331 27.12 23.33 2.85
N THR A 332 26.95 22.64 1.72
CA THR A 332 26.74 23.23 0.39
C THR A 332 25.27 23.28 -0.06
N LEU A 333 24.33 22.73 0.73
CA LEU A 333 22.99 22.38 0.26
C LEU A 333 21.90 23.42 0.59
N SER A 334 22.15 24.69 0.30
CA SER A 334 21.21 25.78 0.65
C SER A 334 19.83 25.69 -0.02
N ASN A 335 19.69 24.90 -1.09
CA ASN A 335 18.43 24.70 -1.82
C ASN A 335 17.64 23.47 -1.34
N LEU A 336 18.17 22.69 -0.40
CA LEU A 336 17.57 21.43 0.04
C LEU A 336 16.24 21.69 0.77
N ARG A 337 15.17 21.03 0.32
CA ARG A 337 13.82 21.16 0.88
C ARG A 337 13.41 19.93 1.68
N SER A 338 13.85 18.75 1.24
CA SER A 338 13.54 17.47 1.87
C SER A 338 14.82 16.68 2.14
N LEU A 339 15.00 16.26 3.39
CA LEU A 339 16.10 15.40 3.82
C LEU A 339 15.53 14.22 4.60
N ASN A 340 15.72 13.00 4.08
CA ASN A 340 15.39 11.77 4.79
C ASN A 340 16.65 10.97 5.11
N LEU A 341 16.92 10.81 6.41
CA LEU A 341 18.00 9.99 6.96
C LEU A 341 17.44 8.88 7.87
N SER A 342 16.17 8.51 7.73
CA SER A 342 15.53 7.54 8.63
C SER A 342 16.15 6.14 8.51
N ALA A 343 15.96 5.29 9.53
CA ALA A 343 16.45 3.91 9.54
C ALA A 343 17.94 3.79 9.17
N ASN A 344 18.78 4.55 9.88
CA ASN A 344 20.23 4.49 9.81
C ASN A 344 20.80 4.22 11.22
N GLN A 345 22.11 4.40 11.41
CA GLN A 345 22.80 4.20 12.68
C GLN A 345 23.42 5.51 13.19
N ILE A 346 22.81 6.65 12.86
CA ILE A 346 23.37 7.97 13.14
C ILE A 346 23.28 8.25 14.64
N SER A 347 24.42 8.49 15.28
CA SER A 347 24.51 8.80 16.71
C SER A 347 24.62 10.30 17.02
N SER A 348 24.93 11.14 16.02
CA SER A 348 25.08 12.59 16.18
C SER A 348 24.22 13.36 15.19
N PHE A 349 23.53 14.38 15.67
CA PHE A 349 22.73 15.26 14.82
C PHE A 349 23.60 16.09 13.85
N PRO A 350 23.12 16.41 12.64
CA PRO A 350 23.85 17.25 11.68
C PRO A 350 23.89 18.73 12.12
N ASN A 351 25.02 19.20 12.65
CA ASN A 351 25.20 20.60 13.08
C ASN A 351 25.07 21.61 11.92
N GLU A 352 25.39 21.18 10.70
CA GLU A 352 25.30 21.95 9.46
C GLU A 352 23.87 22.22 9.01
N ILE A 353 22.85 21.69 9.72
CA ILE A 353 21.43 21.93 9.38
C ILE A 353 21.07 23.43 9.37
N THR A 354 21.80 24.25 10.14
CA THR A 354 21.61 25.70 10.24
C THR A 354 21.78 26.42 8.90
N ILE A 355 22.51 25.82 7.96
CA ILE A 355 22.74 26.38 6.62
C ILE A 355 21.58 26.07 5.66
N LEU A 356 20.72 25.10 5.99
CA LEU A 356 19.65 24.59 5.13
C LEU A 356 18.37 25.45 5.22
N THR A 357 18.48 26.72 4.82
CA THR A 357 17.39 27.71 4.94
C THR A 357 16.13 27.39 4.14
N ALA A 358 16.23 26.57 3.09
CA ALA A 358 15.11 26.10 2.28
C ALA A 358 14.42 24.82 2.82
N LEU A 359 14.94 24.22 3.90
CA LEU A 359 14.47 22.93 4.41
C LEU A 359 13.06 23.03 4.98
N THR A 360 12.14 22.21 4.47
CA THR A 360 10.75 22.15 4.93
C THR A 360 10.41 20.81 5.58
N ALA A 361 11.11 19.73 5.24
CA ALA A 361 10.91 18.40 5.81
C ALA A 361 12.24 17.76 6.20
N LEU A 362 12.31 17.27 7.44
CA LEU A 362 13.45 16.55 7.99
C LEU A 362 12.99 15.29 8.70
N ASN A 363 13.47 14.13 8.25
CA ASN A 363 13.19 12.84 8.86
C ASN A 363 14.48 12.18 9.35
N LEU A 364 14.55 11.95 10.67
CA LEU A 364 15.65 11.32 11.40
C LEU A 364 15.17 10.06 12.15
N THR A 365 14.00 9.54 11.81
CA THR A 365 13.36 8.41 12.50
C THR A 365 14.26 7.19 12.54
N SER A 366 14.22 6.39 13.60
CA SER A 366 14.94 5.10 13.66
C SER A 366 16.45 5.27 13.49
N ASN A 367 17.04 6.12 14.32
CA ASN A 367 18.49 6.32 14.43
C ASN A 367 18.93 6.09 15.88
N CYS A 368 20.18 6.45 16.20
CA CYS A 368 20.77 6.29 17.53
C CYS A 368 20.98 7.65 18.22
N LEU A 369 20.15 8.66 17.92
CA LEU A 369 20.33 10.02 18.44
C LEU A 369 19.89 10.11 19.91
N SER A 370 20.79 10.55 20.79
CA SER A 370 20.48 10.76 22.21
C SER A 370 20.31 12.22 22.62
N LEU A 371 20.87 13.13 21.82
CA LEU A 371 20.88 14.57 22.08
C LEU A 371 20.75 15.33 20.76
N LEU A 372 20.03 16.44 20.80
CA LEU A 372 20.03 17.44 19.75
C LEU A 372 20.93 18.63 20.18
N PRO A 373 21.74 19.20 19.28
CA PRO A 373 22.74 20.20 19.60
C PRO A 373 22.09 21.57 19.86
N GLU A 374 22.68 22.35 20.76
CA GLU A 374 22.30 23.75 21.00
C GLU A 374 22.86 24.65 19.89
N VAL A 375 22.18 24.66 18.75
CA VAL A 375 22.49 25.50 17.58
C VAL A 375 21.35 26.47 17.30
N ASN A 376 21.65 27.66 16.77
CA ASN A 376 20.59 28.59 16.39
C ASN A 376 19.87 28.08 15.13
N THR A 377 18.57 27.82 15.24
CA THR A 377 17.70 27.33 14.15
C THR A 377 16.57 28.31 13.80
N GLU A 378 16.59 29.54 14.31
CA GLU A 378 15.50 30.52 14.14
C GLU A 378 15.20 30.87 12.67
N HIS A 379 16.20 30.72 11.81
CA HIS A 379 16.14 30.99 10.37
C HIS A 379 15.65 29.78 9.56
N LEU A 380 15.43 28.62 10.19
CA LEU A 380 14.92 27.43 9.53
C LEU A 380 13.39 27.47 9.44
N HIS A 381 12.87 27.09 8.28
CA HIS A 381 11.43 27.10 7.97
C HIS A 381 10.86 25.68 7.88
N VAL A 382 11.41 24.76 8.69
CA VAL A 382 10.98 23.37 8.70
C VAL A 382 9.54 23.28 9.18
N GLN A 383 8.72 22.60 8.40
CA GLN A 383 7.30 22.39 8.65
C GLN A 383 7.01 21.00 9.22
N LYS A 384 7.81 20.00 8.85
CA LYS A 384 7.68 18.61 9.30
C LYS A 384 9.01 18.13 9.86
N PHE A 385 9.01 17.73 11.12
CA PHE A 385 10.17 17.13 11.76
C PHE A 385 9.77 15.81 12.43
N ASN A 386 10.40 14.73 12.00
CA ASN A 386 10.25 13.42 12.61
C ASN A 386 11.58 12.93 13.15
N ALA A 387 11.63 12.67 14.45
CA ALA A 387 12.78 12.10 15.15
C ALA A 387 12.34 10.97 16.09
N SER A 388 11.29 10.25 15.69
CA SER A 388 10.78 9.08 16.41
C SER A 388 11.80 7.93 16.42
N PHE A 389 11.64 6.97 17.32
CA PHE A 389 12.50 5.78 17.44
C PHE A 389 13.98 6.15 17.57
N ASN A 390 14.28 7.03 18.53
CA ASN A 390 15.64 7.46 18.89
C ASN A 390 15.82 7.30 20.42
N HIS A 391 16.83 7.94 21.00
CA HIS A 391 17.19 7.84 22.41
C HIS A 391 17.14 9.19 23.14
N PHE A 392 16.28 10.12 22.71
CA PHE A 392 16.21 11.45 23.32
C PHE A 392 15.65 11.39 24.74
N ILE A 393 16.38 11.97 25.70
CA ILE A 393 15.94 12.10 27.10
C ILE A 393 15.29 13.48 27.36
N THR A 394 15.72 14.50 26.60
CA THR A 394 15.20 15.88 26.65
C THR A 394 15.24 16.49 25.25
N LEU A 395 14.45 17.54 25.04
CA LEU A 395 14.48 18.38 23.83
C LEU A 395 15.30 19.66 24.12
N PRO A 396 16.20 20.10 23.21
CA PRO A 396 16.98 21.34 23.39
C PRO A 396 16.16 22.56 22.99
N ASN A 397 16.64 23.76 23.36
CA ASN A 397 15.98 25.01 22.98
C ASN A 397 16.01 25.25 21.48
N SER A 398 17.05 24.77 20.81
CA SER A 398 17.23 24.84 19.35
C SER A 398 16.11 24.15 18.56
N LEU A 399 15.51 23.06 19.04
CA LEU A 399 14.34 22.49 18.35
C LEU A 399 13.11 23.42 18.44
N LEU A 400 13.03 24.17 19.53
CA LEU A 400 11.88 25.01 19.86
C LEU A 400 11.89 26.33 19.09
N SER A 401 13.05 26.76 18.60
CA SER A 401 13.17 27.93 17.73
C SER A 401 12.61 27.73 16.31
N MET A 402 12.27 26.49 15.91
CA MET A 402 11.68 26.16 14.61
C MET A 402 10.17 26.46 14.57
N THR A 403 9.81 27.73 14.69
CA THR A 403 8.41 28.20 14.85
C THR A 403 7.47 27.89 13.68
N SER A 404 8.02 27.52 12.51
CA SER A 404 7.26 27.10 11.32
C SER A 404 6.72 25.67 11.40
N LEU A 405 7.06 24.90 12.44
CA LEU A 405 6.63 23.51 12.59
C LEU A 405 5.10 23.38 12.63
N THR A 406 4.62 22.43 11.81
CA THR A 406 3.22 22.04 11.73
C THR A 406 3.02 20.58 12.14
N SER A 407 4.05 19.74 11.98
CA SER A 407 4.07 18.35 12.43
C SER A 407 5.37 18.07 13.18
N LEU A 408 5.24 17.54 14.40
CA LEU A 408 6.35 17.12 15.25
C LEU A 408 6.11 15.70 15.77
N GLU A 409 7.02 14.79 15.43
CA GLU A 409 6.94 13.38 15.78
C GLU A 409 8.17 12.96 16.59
N LEU A 410 7.92 12.49 17.81
CA LEU A 410 8.93 12.10 18.80
C LEU A 410 8.56 10.77 19.48
N THR A 411 7.80 9.92 18.77
CA THR A 411 7.37 8.61 19.27
C THR A 411 8.57 7.74 19.64
N ASP A 412 8.47 6.92 20.67
CA ASP A 412 9.48 5.93 21.05
C ASP A 412 10.87 6.55 21.26
N ASN A 413 10.92 7.44 22.25
CA ASN A 413 12.13 8.05 22.78
C ASN A 413 12.17 7.81 24.30
N ASN A 414 13.08 8.48 25.00
CA ASN A 414 13.24 8.37 26.44
C ASN A 414 12.87 9.66 27.17
N LEU A 415 11.95 10.46 26.62
CA LEU A 415 11.59 11.77 27.16
C LEU A 415 10.92 11.60 28.53
N LEU A 416 11.46 12.33 29.53
CA LEU A 416 10.90 12.37 30.88
C LEU A 416 9.99 13.58 31.10
N ILE A 417 10.33 14.71 30.46
CA ILE A 417 9.61 15.98 30.54
C ILE A 417 9.66 16.70 29.20
N ILE A 418 8.69 17.61 28.98
CA ILE A 418 8.70 18.57 27.88
C ILE A 418 9.11 19.94 28.45
N PRO A 419 10.07 20.66 27.82
CA PRO A 419 10.61 21.91 28.37
C PRO A 419 9.58 23.05 28.37
N SER A 420 9.75 24.03 29.26
CA SER A 420 8.73 25.08 29.50
C SER A 420 8.51 26.04 28.31
N ASN A 421 9.53 26.22 27.48
CA ASN A 421 9.50 27.05 26.26
C ASN A 421 8.94 26.32 25.03
N PHE A 422 8.41 25.11 25.17
CA PHE A 422 7.72 24.37 24.09
C PHE A 422 6.53 25.14 23.51
N THR A 423 6.01 26.13 24.23
CA THR A 423 4.83 26.95 23.90
C THR A 423 4.97 27.81 22.64
N VAL A 424 6.18 28.00 22.10
CA VAL A 424 6.43 28.86 20.94
C VAL A 424 6.02 28.25 19.59
N LEU A 425 5.75 26.94 19.54
CA LEU A 425 5.35 26.21 18.33
C LEU A 425 3.85 26.42 17.98
N ILE A 426 3.43 27.67 17.86
CA ILE A 426 2.01 28.09 17.71
C ILE A 426 1.34 27.65 16.39
N HIS A 427 2.09 27.05 15.47
CA HIS A 427 1.59 26.54 14.19
C HIS A 427 1.41 25.04 14.15
N LEU A 428 1.74 24.35 15.25
CA LEU A 428 1.65 22.90 15.35
C LEU A 428 0.21 22.41 15.18
N ARG A 429 0.03 21.40 14.33
CA ARG A 429 -1.24 20.73 14.02
C ARG A 429 -1.22 19.26 14.40
N TYR A 430 -0.06 18.63 14.32
CA TYR A 430 0.15 17.24 14.69
C TYR A 430 1.32 17.13 15.68
N LEU A 431 1.09 16.44 16.79
CA LEU A 431 2.11 16.13 17.78
C LEU A 431 1.99 14.68 18.23
N SER A 432 3.07 13.92 18.07
CA SER A 432 3.21 12.59 18.67
C SER A 432 4.35 12.55 19.70
N LEU A 433 4.00 12.11 20.90
CA LEU A 433 4.89 11.88 22.05
C LEU A 433 4.72 10.44 22.61
N SER A 434 4.13 9.55 21.82
CA SER A 434 3.83 8.19 22.27
C SER A 434 5.07 7.39 22.63
N SER A 435 4.92 6.37 23.49
CA SER A 435 6.02 5.47 23.90
C SER A 435 7.22 6.22 24.49
N ASN A 436 6.97 7.22 25.33
CA ASN A 436 7.99 7.92 26.10
C ASN A 436 7.85 7.59 27.60
N ASN A 437 8.61 8.28 28.45
CA ASN A 437 8.61 8.07 29.89
C ASN A 437 7.96 9.24 30.65
N LEU A 438 6.97 9.93 30.05
CA LEU A 438 6.29 11.05 30.69
C LEU A 438 5.44 10.57 31.86
N THR A 439 5.62 11.16 33.04
CA THR A 439 4.84 10.82 34.26
C THR A 439 3.68 11.78 34.52
N THR A 440 3.70 12.96 33.91
CA THR A 440 2.67 13.98 34.01
C THR A 440 2.36 14.53 32.63
N PHE A 441 1.12 14.96 32.42
CA PHE A 441 0.74 15.55 31.13
C PHE A 441 1.45 16.89 30.98
N PRO A 442 2.15 17.14 29.86
CA PRO A 442 2.86 18.39 29.62
C PRO A 442 1.88 19.53 29.30
N ILE A 443 1.54 20.32 30.32
CA ILE A 443 0.58 21.44 30.24
C ILE A 443 0.91 22.47 29.15
N GLN A 444 2.17 22.59 28.75
CA GLN A 444 2.63 23.47 27.67
C GLN A 444 1.95 23.16 26.32
N ILE A 445 1.56 21.91 26.07
CA ILE A 445 0.86 21.49 24.85
C ILE A 445 -0.49 22.20 24.72
N CYS A 446 -1.14 22.54 25.84
CA CYS A 446 -2.43 23.22 25.86
C CYS A 446 -2.39 24.62 25.20
N ASN A 447 -1.20 25.18 24.93
CA ASN A 447 -1.07 26.46 24.24
C ASN A 447 -1.16 26.35 22.70
N PHE A 448 -1.16 25.14 22.14
CA PHE A 448 -1.21 24.92 20.70
C PHE A 448 -2.65 25.02 20.15
N SER A 449 -3.12 26.25 19.98
CA SER A 449 -4.50 26.53 19.53
C SER A 449 -4.87 25.97 18.14
N LYS A 450 -3.90 25.58 17.32
CA LYS A 450 -4.10 24.97 16.00
C LYS A 450 -3.95 23.44 16.00
N LEU A 451 -3.73 22.81 17.16
CA LEU A 451 -3.47 21.38 17.26
C LEU A 451 -4.73 20.57 16.91
N GLN A 452 -4.60 19.69 15.93
CA GLN A 452 -5.68 18.85 15.41
C GLN A 452 -5.54 17.40 15.89
N ALA A 453 -4.31 16.91 16.00
CA ALA A 453 -4.02 15.56 16.48
C ALA A 453 -2.96 15.59 17.58
N LEU A 454 -3.26 14.93 18.70
CA LEU A 454 -2.35 14.71 19.82
C LEU A 454 -2.31 13.23 20.17
N ILE A 455 -1.14 12.61 19.97
CA ILE A 455 -0.90 11.21 20.27
C ILE A 455 0.12 11.15 21.42
N ILE A 456 -0.28 10.66 22.58
CA ILE A 456 0.57 10.58 23.79
C ILE A 456 0.36 9.24 24.52
N SER A 457 0.06 8.21 23.74
CA SER A 457 -0.14 6.84 24.22
C SER A 457 1.15 6.20 24.76
N ASN A 458 1.01 5.15 25.56
CA ASN A 458 2.14 4.41 26.14
C ASN A 458 3.12 5.33 26.88
N ASN A 459 2.61 6.11 27.82
CA ASN A 459 3.39 6.89 28.77
C ASN A 459 2.98 6.45 30.20
N ASN A 460 3.36 7.21 31.22
CA ASN A 460 3.01 6.93 32.62
C ASN A 460 2.09 8.03 33.18
N LEU A 461 1.09 8.47 32.40
CA LEU A 461 0.20 9.57 32.78
C LEU A 461 -0.92 9.08 33.72
N TYR A 462 -1.14 9.79 34.83
CA TYR A 462 -2.17 9.46 35.83
C TYR A 462 -3.40 10.36 35.77
N GLU A 463 -3.23 11.61 35.33
CA GLU A 463 -4.28 12.61 35.26
C GLU A 463 -4.10 13.56 34.07
N LEU A 464 -5.20 14.20 33.66
CA LEU A 464 -5.23 15.21 32.62
C LEU A 464 -5.48 16.61 33.22
N PRO A 465 -4.76 17.66 32.76
CA PRO A 465 -4.90 19.01 33.30
C PRO A 465 -6.17 19.67 32.77
N SER A 466 -6.82 20.52 33.57
CA SER A 466 -8.03 21.25 33.16
C SER A 466 -7.79 22.17 31.95
N GLN A 467 -6.56 22.61 31.75
CA GLN A 467 -6.12 23.41 30.62
C GLN A 467 -6.23 22.66 29.28
N LEU A 468 -6.34 21.33 29.27
CA LEU A 468 -6.54 20.57 28.02
C LEU A 468 -7.76 21.04 27.23
N THR A 469 -8.77 21.60 27.91
CA THR A 469 -9.98 22.18 27.31
C THR A 469 -9.70 23.35 26.35
N SER A 470 -8.52 23.96 26.37
CA SER A 470 -8.14 25.03 25.43
C SER A 470 -7.90 24.54 24.00
N LEU A 471 -7.69 23.23 23.80
CA LEU A 471 -7.43 22.62 22.49
C LEU A 471 -8.72 22.43 21.68
N SER A 472 -9.42 23.52 21.40
CA SER A 472 -10.74 23.49 20.73
C SER A 472 -10.71 22.97 19.29
N THR A 473 -9.55 22.95 18.64
CA THR A 473 -9.37 22.45 17.27
C THR A 473 -9.04 20.95 17.19
N LEU A 474 -8.90 20.28 18.33
CA LEU A 474 -8.49 18.88 18.41
C LEU A 474 -9.59 17.95 17.88
N THR A 475 -9.25 17.12 16.91
CA THR A 475 -10.12 16.11 16.31
C THR A 475 -9.68 14.69 16.67
N THR A 476 -8.41 14.47 16.96
CA THR A 476 -7.86 13.15 17.31
C THR A 476 -7.06 13.22 18.59
N LEU A 477 -7.38 12.35 19.54
CA LEU A 477 -6.69 12.23 20.82
C LEU A 477 -6.46 10.74 21.14
N ASP A 478 -5.19 10.35 21.24
CA ASP A 478 -4.79 9.03 21.71
C ASP A 478 -4.06 9.14 23.05
N LEU A 479 -4.68 8.59 24.08
CA LEU A 479 -4.25 8.51 25.47
C LEU A 479 -4.11 7.05 25.93
N SER A 480 -4.17 6.09 25.01
CA SER A 480 -4.12 4.67 25.33
C SER A 480 -2.83 4.27 26.05
N PHE A 481 -2.86 3.15 26.79
CA PHE A 481 -1.68 2.63 27.51
C PHE A 481 -1.10 3.67 28.48
N ASN A 482 -1.94 4.25 29.33
CA ASN A 482 -1.53 5.12 30.43
C ASN A 482 -2.17 4.61 31.74
N HIS A 483 -2.16 5.41 32.80
CA HIS A 483 -2.71 5.09 34.12
C HIS A 483 -3.86 6.02 34.50
N LEU A 484 -4.62 6.50 33.49
CA LEU A 484 -5.72 7.44 33.71
C LEU A 484 -6.89 6.74 34.42
N ASN A 485 -7.41 7.38 35.47
CA ASN A 485 -8.59 6.93 36.20
C ASN A 485 -9.86 7.73 35.88
N SER A 486 -9.73 8.89 35.22
CA SER A 486 -10.81 9.76 34.77
C SER A 486 -10.41 10.48 33.47
N ILE A 487 -11.42 10.76 32.64
CA ILE A 487 -11.29 11.50 31.37
C ILE A 487 -12.30 12.66 31.28
N ASP A 488 -12.82 13.13 32.41
CA ASP A 488 -13.89 14.16 32.45
C ASP A 488 -13.53 15.43 31.69
N VAL A 489 -12.24 15.80 31.69
CA VAL A 489 -11.75 16.98 30.97
C VAL A 489 -11.98 16.86 29.45
N VAL A 490 -11.86 15.64 28.89
CA VAL A 490 -12.00 15.36 27.45
C VAL A 490 -13.41 15.67 26.95
N THR A 491 -14.44 15.66 27.80
CA THR A 491 -15.83 15.92 27.40
C THR A 491 -16.06 17.36 26.90
N HIS A 492 -15.11 18.26 27.10
CA HIS A 492 -15.17 19.64 26.62
C HIS A 492 -14.60 19.82 25.20
N LEU A 493 -13.96 18.78 24.64
CA LEU A 493 -13.38 18.78 23.30
C LEU A 493 -14.45 18.43 22.25
N ILE A 494 -15.40 19.34 22.03
CA ILE A 494 -16.63 19.09 21.25
C ILE A 494 -16.39 18.73 19.76
N HIS A 495 -15.21 19.04 19.23
CA HIS A 495 -14.81 18.73 17.84
C HIS A 495 -14.10 17.38 17.71
N LEU A 496 -13.93 16.64 18.80
CA LEU A 496 -13.25 15.36 18.81
C LEU A 496 -14.02 14.32 17.98
N GLN A 497 -13.29 13.67 17.08
CA GLN A 497 -13.79 12.66 16.15
C GLN A 497 -13.27 11.27 16.53
N CYS A 498 -11.99 11.18 16.90
CA CYS A 498 -11.33 9.94 17.31
C CYS A 498 -10.78 10.10 18.73
N LEU A 499 -11.20 9.20 19.62
CA LEU A 499 -10.69 9.11 20.99
C LEU A 499 -10.28 7.67 21.29
N ASP A 500 -9.00 7.47 21.59
CA ASP A 500 -8.50 6.21 22.15
C ASP A 500 -8.01 6.45 23.59
N VAL A 501 -8.64 5.75 24.52
CA VAL A 501 -8.31 5.71 25.96
C VAL A 501 -8.25 4.26 26.45
N SER A 502 -8.00 3.32 25.54
CA SER A 502 -7.85 1.91 25.86
C SER A 502 -6.65 1.65 26.77
N SER A 503 -6.63 0.50 27.45
CA SER A 503 -5.51 0.11 28.34
C SER A 503 -5.18 1.20 29.38
N ASN A 504 -6.20 1.68 30.08
CA ASN A 504 -6.09 2.63 31.19
C ASN A 504 -6.77 2.03 32.45
N ASP A 505 -6.90 2.84 33.49
CA ASP A 505 -7.49 2.43 34.77
C ASP A 505 -8.93 2.98 34.97
N LEU A 506 -9.68 3.22 33.88
CA LEU A 506 -11.01 3.81 33.92
C LEU A 506 -12.04 2.84 34.51
N VAL A 507 -12.78 3.28 35.52
CA VAL A 507 -13.86 2.49 36.18
C VAL A 507 -15.26 2.98 35.79
N LEU A 508 -15.41 4.29 35.63
CA LEU A 508 -16.66 4.95 35.25
C LEU A 508 -16.42 5.88 34.07
N LEU A 509 -17.45 6.07 33.24
CA LEU A 509 -17.42 7.00 32.12
C LEU A 509 -18.14 8.31 32.49
N PRO A 510 -17.60 9.48 32.16
CA PRO A 510 -18.27 10.75 32.41
C PRO A 510 -19.53 10.88 31.55
N GLU A 511 -20.61 11.38 32.13
CA GLU A 511 -21.88 11.60 31.42
C GLU A 511 -21.71 12.54 30.21
N GLY A 512 -20.78 13.50 30.32
CA GLY A 512 -20.44 14.44 29.25
C GLY A 512 -19.93 13.79 27.95
N LEU A 513 -19.48 12.54 27.98
CA LEU A 513 -19.02 11.83 26.77
C LEU A 513 -20.14 11.66 25.73
N THR A 514 -21.40 11.56 26.20
CA THR A 514 -22.60 11.51 25.35
C THR A 514 -22.83 12.79 24.54
N LYS A 515 -22.22 13.91 24.94
CA LYS A 515 -22.36 15.22 24.29
C LYS A 515 -21.39 15.40 23.11
N LEU A 516 -20.43 14.50 22.92
CA LEU A 516 -19.49 14.55 21.80
C LEU A 516 -20.17 14.07 20.50
N SER A 517 -20.91 14.97 19.87
CA SER A 517 -21.68 14.69 18.64
C SER A 517 -20.80 14.34 17.44
N SER A 518 -19.59 14.92 17.37
CA SER A 518 -18.62 14.70 16.30
C SER A 518 -17.87 13.37 16.38
N LEU A 519 -18.00 12.64 17.50
CA LEU A 519 -17.25 11.42 17.76
C LEU A 519 -17.71 10.29 16.83
N ILE A 520 -16.77 9.73 16.08
CA ILE A 520 -16.94 8.62 15.13
C ILE A 520 -16.20 7.35 15.57
N PHE A 521 -15.14 7.49 16.38
CA PHE A 521 -14.36 6.38 16.92
C PHE A 521 -14.08 6.60 18.40
N LEU A 522 -14.41 5.59 19.21
CA LEU A 522 -14.17 5.57 20.65
C LEU A 522 -13.66 4.19 21.07
N ASN A 523 -12.39 4.13 21.46
CA ASN A 523 -11.80 2.91 22.01
C ASN A 523 -11.63 3.03 23.53
N LEU A 524 -12.35 2.16 24.24
CA LEU A 524 -12.39 2.05 25.70
C LEU A 524 -11.97 0.65 26.17
N SER A 525 -11.40 -0.16 25.28
CA SER A 525 -11.00 -1.53 25.60
C SER A 525 -9.93 -1.61 26.68
N GLU A 526 -9.81 -2.77 27.33
CA GLU A 526 -8.80 -3.03 28.37
C GLU A 526 -8.82 -2.00 29.51
N ASN A 527 -10.01 -1.64 29.99
CA ASN A 527 -10.21 -0.80 31.17
C ASN A 527 -10.94 -1.60 32.27
N LYS A 528 -11.42 -0.92 33.30
CA LYS A 528 -12.16 -1.50 34.43
C LYS A 528 -13.62 -1.00 34.45
N ILE A 529 -14.18 -0.68 33.28
CA ILE A 529 -15.50 -0.04 33.17
C ILE A 529 -16.60 -1.00 33.59
N ILE A 530 -17.46 -0.56 34.50
CA ILE A 530 -18.54 -1.38 35.07
C ILE A 530 -19.89 -1.13 34.39
N SER A 531 -20.11 0.08 33.87
CA SER A 531 -21.37 0.46 33.23
C SER A 531 -21.17 1.41 32.06
N VAL A 532 -22.01 1.31 31.05
CA VAL A 532 -21.98 2.17 29.86
C VAL A 532 -23.33 2.86 29.66
N ASN A 533 -23.30 4.15 29.32
CA ASN A 533 -24.51 4.90 29.00
C ASN A 533 -25.03 4.50 27.60
N LYS A 534 -26.31 4.12 27.50
CA LYS A 534 -26.97 3.70 26.25
C LYS A 534 -26.86 4.73 25.11
N LEU A 535 -26.75 6.02 25.42
CA LEU A 535 -26.60 7.09 24.41
C LEU A 535 -25.30 7.00 23.60
N LEU A 536 -24.29 6.24 24.07
CA LEU A 536 -23.07 5.97 23.33
C LEU A 536 -23.25 4.88 22.26
N LEU A 537 -24.33 4.08 22.31
CA LEU A 537 -24.60 2.97 21.38
C LEU A 537 -25.27 3.45 20.08
N LYS A 538 -24.70 4.48 19.44
CA LYS A 538 -25.22 5.04 18.18
C LYS A 538 -24.55 4.35 16.97
N PRO A 539 -25.27 4.01 15.89
CA PRO A 539 -24.69 3.32 14.71
C PRO A 539 -23.56 4.07 14.01
N SER A 540 -23.50 5.40 14.18
CA SER A 540 -22.48 6.26 13.58
C SER A 540 -21.16 6.29 14.37
N LEU A 541 -21.09 5.61 15.52
CA LEU A 541 -19.91 5.56 16.38
C LEU A 541 -19.38 4.13 16.40
N PHE A 542 -18.14 3.96 15.97
CA PHE A 542 -17.38 2.77 16.31
C PHE A 542 -17.00 2.85 17.79
N LEU A 543 -17.51 1.91 18.57
CA LEU A 543 -17.27 1.82 20.01
C LEU A 543 -16.60 0.47 20.30
N ASN A 544 -15.43 0.49 20.93
CA ASN A 544 -14.77 -0.73 21.41
C ASN A 544 -14.76 -0.74 22.94
N LEU A 545 -15.36 -1.78 23.53
CA LEU A 545 -15.49 -1.98 24.98
C LEU A 545 -14.90 -3.32 25.45
N THR A 546 -14.17 -4.02 24.57
CA THR A 546 -13.61 -5.35 24.86
C THR A 546 -12.74 -5.33 26.12
N ASN A 547 -12.69 -6.45 26.84
CA ASN A 547 -11.89 -6.61 28.06
C ASN A 547 -12.17 -5.56 29.16
N ASN A 548 -13.45 -5.28 29.41
CA ASN A 548 -13.93 -4.48 30.57
C ASN A 548 -14.69 -5.36 31.58
N GLN A 549 -15.25 -4.73 32.63
CA GLN A 549 -16.01 -5.42 33.70
C GLN A 549 -17.49 -5.02 33.66
N ILE A 550 -18.06 -4.90 32.46
CA ILE A 550 -19.40 -4.33 32.26
C ILE A 550 -20.45 -5.28 32.85
N THR A 551 -21.18 -4.80 33.86
CA THR A 551 -22.30 -5.51 34.49
C THR A 551 -23.66 -4.91 34.12
N SER A 552 -23.71 -3.69 33.56
CA SER A 552 -24.95 -3.06 33.12
C SER A 552 -24.75 -2.07 31.97
N ILE A 553 -25.78 -1.90 31.14
CA ILE A 553 -25.82 -0.96 30.00
C ILE A 553 -27.05 -0.05 30.19
N GLY A 554 -27.00 0.85 31.17
CA GLY A 554 -28.12 1.72 31.55
C GLY A 554 -29.39 0.98 32.00
N ASP A 555 -30.48 1.73 32.18
CA ASP A 555 -31.82 1.22 32.56
C ASP A 555 -32.49 0.49 31.38
N ILE A 556 -32.09 -0.75 31.11
CA ILE A 556 -32.77 -1.63 30.14
C ILE A 556 -33.11 -2.93 30.85
N ASP A 557 -34.41 -3.21 30.98
CA ASP A 557 -34.92 -4.55 31.32
C ASP A 557 -34.39 -5.57 30.30
N GLU A 558 -33.92 -6.73 30.80
CA GLU A 558 -33.22 -7.79 30.05
C GLU A 558 -33.93 -8.29 28.77
N ASP A 559 -35.20 -7.93 28.55
CA ASP A 559 -36.08 -8.50 27.51
C ASP A 559 -36.15 -7.73 26.16
N GLN A 560 -35.39 -6.64 25.95
CA GLN A 560 -35.37 -5.92 24.64
C GLN A 560 -34.05 -6.00 23.86
N PHE A 561 -33.13 -6.91 24.23
CA PHE A 561 -31.83 -7.03 23.58
C PHE A 561 -31.87 -7.95 22.34
N VAL A 562 -32.05 -7.37 21.14
CA VAL A 562 -31.68 -8.04 19.87
C VAL A 562 -30.45 -7.31 19.31
N LEU A 563 -29.34 -8.03 19.35
CA LEU A 563 -27.97 -7.61 19.06
C LEU A 563 -27.78 -6.99 17.67
N THR A 564 -27.30 -5.75 17.64
CA THR A 564 -26.37 -5.28 16.61
C THR A 564 -25.13 -4.72 17.30
N ASN A 565 -24.09 -5.56 17.36
CA ASN A 565 -22.77 -5.35 17.97
C ASN A 565 -22.78 -5.12 19.49
N PHE A 566 -22.52 -6.18 20.26
CA PHE A 566 -21.44 -6.29 21.24
C PHE A 566 -21.38 -7.75 21.70
N ASP A 567 -20.19 -8.19 22.05
CA ASP A 567 -19.84 -9.52 22.52
C ASP A 567 -20.85 -10.09 23.54
N CYS A 568 -21.59 -11.13 23.16
CA CYS A 568 -22.40 -11.96 24.05
C CYS A 568 -22.37 -13.39 23.50
N ASN A 569 -21.48 -14.22 24.01
CA ASN A 569 -21.57 -15.66 23.85
C ASN A 569 -22.88 -16.15 24.53
N PRO A 570 -23.94 -16.53 23.79
CA PRO A 570 -25.24 -16.85 24.40
C PRO A 570 -25.37 -18.31 24.85
N PHE A 571 -24.28 -19.09 24.86
CA PHE A 571 -24.29 -20.50 25.28
C PHE A 571 -23.54 -20.75 26.58
N LYS A 572 -23.95 -20.07 27.66
CA LYS A 572 -23.78 -20.60 29.04
C LYS A 572 -25.07 -20.39 29.83
N GLN A 573 -26.07 -21.23 29.57
CA GLN A 573 -27.07 -21.52 30.60
C GLN A 573 -26.35 -22.27 31.73
N HIS A 574 -26.13 -21.57 32.84
CA HIS A 574 -25.82 -22.16 34.12
C HIS A 574 -26.99 -23.07 34.54
N HIS A 575 -26.83 -24.38 34.37
CA HIS A 575 -27.42 -25.30 35.34
C HIS A 575 -26.47 -25.38 36.53
N THR A 576 -26.78 -24.57 37.54
CA THR A 576 -26.30 -24.77 38.90
C THR A 576 -26.79 -26.12 39.40
N THR A 577 -25.87 -27.03 39.65
CA THR A 577 -26.01 -28.00 40.74
C THR A 577 -24.76 -27.88 41.59
N GLU A 578 -24.95 -27.34 42.80
CA GLU A 578 -23.99 -27.50 43.89
C GLU A 578 -23.83 -28.99 44.15
N GLU A 579 -22.60 -29.52 44.08
CA GLU A 579 -22.11 -30.50 45.05
C GLU A 579 -20.58 -30.68 44.93
N GLY A 580 -19.93 -30.54 46.08
CA GLY A 580 -18.49 -30.63 46.41
C GLY A 580 -17.51 -31.37 45.50
N ARG A 581 -16.29 -30.83 45.40
CA ARG A 581 -15.14 -31.30 46.21
C ARG A 581 -13.85 -30.56 45.85
N ASN A 582 -13.11 -30.23 46.92
CA ASN A 582 -11.68 -29.94 46.92
C ASN A 582 -10.89 -30.87 45.99
N LEU A 583 -10.22 -30.31 44.97
CA LEU A 583 -9.08 -30.93 44.31
C LEU A 583 -7.99 -29.89 44.05
N SER A 584 -6.96 -30.00 44.90
CA SER A 584 -5.54 -29.70 44.67
C SER A 584 -5.15 -28.55 43.72
N LYS A 585 -4.45 -27.57 44.30
CA LYS A 585 -3.43 -26.76 43.63
C LYS A 585 -2.45 -27.68 42.89
N THR A 586 -2.58 -27.82 41.58
CA THR A 586 -1.58 -28.42 40.70
C THR A 586 -1.24 -27.43 39.58
N ASN A 587 0.03 -27.01 39.55
CA ASN A 587 0.78 -26.29 38.50
C ASN A 587 0.00 -25.86 37.24
N SER A 588 -0.76 -24.76 37.32
CA SER A 588 -1.55 -24.22 36.20
C SER A 588 -0.83 -23.17 35.34
N SER A 589 0.50 -23.02 35.46
CA SER A 589 1.26 -21.94 34.80
C SER A 589 1.89 -22.32 33.45
N LEU A 590 1.77 -23.57 32.98
CA LEU A 590 2.55 -24.10 31.86
C LEU A 590 1.98 -23.81 30.45
N PHE A 591 0.75 -23.31 30.31
CA PHE A 591 0.09 -23.15 28.99
C PHE A 591 -0.62 -21.80 28.81
N LYS A 592 -0.02 -20.71 29.30
CA LYS A 592 -0.61 -19.37 29.13
C LYS A 592 -0.21 -18.79 27.77
N ILE A 593 -1.13 -18.84 26.81
CA ILE A 593 -1.03 -18.06 25.57
C ILE A 593 -1.51 -16.63 25.86
N THR A 594 -0.67 -15.66 25.55
CA THR A 594 -0.97 -14.23 25.60
C THR A 594 -1.08 -13.71 24.18
N VAL A 595 -2.09 -12.88 23.93
CA VAL A 595 -2.32 -12.24 22.65
C VAL A 595 -2.39 -10.73 22.87
N ALA A 596 -1.83 -9.97 21.95
CA ALA A 596 -1.88 -8.53 21.90
C ALA A 596 -2.17 -8.07 20.47
N HIS A 597 -2.66 -6.86 20.30
CA HIS A 597 -2.87 -6.26 18.98
C HIS A 597 -2.71 -4.75 19.04
N ALA A 598 -2.55 -4.15 17.87
CA ALA A 598 -2.66 -2.72 17.68
C ALA A 598 -3.16 -2.43 16.26
N GLU A 599 -4.04 -1.45 16.17
CA GLU A 599 -4.74 -1.06 14.94
C GLU A 599 -4.68 0.47 14.77
N MET A 600 -4.60 0.96 13.53
CA MET A 600 -4.88 2.36 13.18
C MET A 600 -5.29 2.50 11.72
N THR A 601 -6.03 3.56 11.41
CA THR A 601 -6.41 3.93 10.04
C THR A 601 -5.22 4.29 9.15
N GLY A 602 -4.10 4.73 9.73
CA GLY A 602 -2.95 5.21 8.98
C GLY A 602 -3.31 6.46 8.17
N LEU A 603 -2.84 6.55 6.93
CA LEU A 603 -3.11 7.68 6.03
C LEU A 603 -4.37 7.51 5.16
N ARG A 604 -5.12 6.40 5.34
CA ARG A 604 -6.34 6.14 4.58
C ARG A 604 -7.52 6.98 5.09
N PRO A 605 -8.52 7.26 4.22
CA PRO A 605 -9.76 7.91 4.64
C PRO A 605 -10.66 7.03 5.52
N THR A 606 -10.57 5.71 5.38
CA THR A 606 -11.43 4.70 6.01
C THR A 606 -10.59 3.59 6.63
N TYR A 607 -11.11 2.99 7.71
CA TYR A 607 -10.55 1.79 8.33
C TYR A 607 -11.38 0.59 7.87
N GLU A 608 -10.77 -0.31 7.11
CA GLU A 608 -11.43 -1.45 6.46
C GLU A 608 -10.97 -2.79 7.04
N ASP A 609 -9.85 -2.81 7.77
CA ASP A 609 -9.32 -4.02 8.40
C ASP A 609 -10.21 -4.58 9.53
N SER A 610 -10.02 -5.86 9.83
CA SER A 610 -10.55 -6.49 11.03
C SER A 610 -9.58 -7.57 11.53
N LEU A 611 -9.68 -7.94 12.80
CA LEU A 611 -8.92 -9.03 13.39
C LEU A 611 -9.79 -9.85 14.34
N GLU A 612 -9.36 -11.07 14.63
CA GLU A 612 -10.02 -11.95 15.59
C GLU A 612 -8.98 -12.64 16.47
N LEU A 613 -9.17 -12.54 17.80
CA LEU A 613 -8.27 -13.09 18.80
C LEU A 613 -9.07 -13.94 19.78
N VAL A 614 -9.01 -15.27 19.61
CA VAL A 614 -9.68 -16.22 20.51
C VAL A 614 -8.63 -16.92 21.37
N PRO A 615 -8.26 -16.35 22.54
CA PRO A 615 -7.45 -17.06 23.51
C PRO A 615 -8.25 -18.23 24.10
N ASN A 616 -7.59 -19.33 24.40
CA ASN A 616 -8.22 -20.58 24.85
C ASN A 616 -9.25 -21.13 23.86
N PHE A 617 -8.92 -21.14 22.58
CA PHE A 617 -9.80 -21.63 21.51
C PHE A 617 -10.40 -23.02 21.83
N MET A 618 -11.71 -23.18 21.61
CA MET A 618 -12.52 -24.32 22.06
C MET A 618 -12.51 -24.54 23.59
N ASP A 619 -12.52 -23.46 24.37
CA ASP A 619 -12.45 -23.43 25.84
C ASP A 619 -11.27 -24.22 26.44
N LYS A 620 -10.17 -24.36 25.68
CA LYS A 620 -8.99 -25.16 26.07
C LYS A 620 -7.76 -24.29 26.23
N LYS A 621 -7.16 -24.33 27.42
CA LYS A 621 -5.86 -23.71 27.70
C LYS A 621 -4.78 -24.28 26.79
N GLY A 622 -3.83 -23.44 26.38
CA GLY A 622 -2.77 -23.84 25.43
C GLY A 622 -3.24 -23.88 23.96
N ARG A 623 -4.45 -23.41 23.67
CA ARG A 623 -4.96 -23.25 22.30
C ARG A 623 -5.31 -21.80 22.02
N SER A 624 -5.12 -21.37 20.78
CA SER A 624 -5.51 -20.03 20.34
C SER A 624 -5.86 -20.02 18.86
N PHE A 625 -6.72 -19.08 18.51
CA PHE A 625 -6.99 -18.71 17.13
C PHE A 625 -6.74 -17.22 16.98
N THR A 626 -5.83 -16.84 16.09
CA THR A 626 -5.46 -15.44 15.84
C THR A 626 -5.52 -15.21 14.34
N ALA A 627 -6.25 -14.20 13.91
CA ALA A 627 -6.40 -13.88 12.49
C ALA A 627 -6.42 -12.37 12.24
N VAL A 628 -5.85 -11.97 11.11
CA VAL A 628 -5.94 -10.61 10.57
C VAL A 628 -6.58 -10.69 9.19
N TYR A 629 -7.52 -9.78 8.95
CA TYR A 629 -8.28 -9.63 7.72
C TYR A 629 -8.12 -8.20 7.20
N ASP A 630 -7.20 -8.03 6.26
CA ASP A 630 -6.96 -6.76 5.58
C ASP A 630 -8.05 -6.53 4.55
N GLY A 631 -8.82 -5.45 4.73
CA GLY A 631 -10.06 -5.19 4.01
C GLY A 631 -9.86 -4.28 2.80
N HIS A 632 -10.64 -4.51 1.74
CA HIS A 632 -10.66 -3.62 0.60
C HIS A 632 -12.05 -3.46 -0.01
N SER A 633 -12.31 -2.23 -0.50
CA SER A 633 -13.59 -1.83 -1.11
C SER A 633 -14.77 -1.81 -0.13
N GLY A 634 -14.49 -1.80 1.17
CA GLY A 634 -15.49 -1.84 2.22
C GLY A 634 -15.05 -2.64 3.44
N GLN A 635 -15.87 -2.56 4.50
CA GLN A 635 -15.60 -3.18 5.80
C GLN A 635 -16.55 -4.35 6.12
N ILE A 636 -17.51 -4.68 5.25
CA ILE A 636 -18.56 -5.67 5.53
C ILE A 636 -17.97 -7.08 5.57
N CYS A 637 -17.23 -7.49 4.52
CA CYS A 637 -16.53 -8.77 4.45
C CYS A 637 -15.58 -8.99 5.65
N PRO A 638 -14.57 -8.12 5.90
CA PRO A 638 -13.62 -8.35 7.00
C PRO A 638 -14.30 -8.42 8.38
N ASN A 639 -15.29 -7.56 8.65
CA ASN A 639 -16.05 -7.62 9.90
C ASN A 639 -16.91 -8.89 10.03
N TYR A 640 -17.48 -9.37 8.94
CA TYR A 640 -18.29 -10.60 8.94
C TYR A 640 -17.41 -11.83 9.17
N VAL A 641 -16.27 -11.91 8.46
CA VAL A 641 -15.31 -13.01 8.60
C VAL A 641 -14.73 -13.04 10.01
N ALA A 642 -14.32 -11.90 10.59
CA ALA A 642 -13.78 -11.85 11.95
C ALA A 642 -14.72 -12.49 12.98
N LYS A 643 -16.00 -12.09 12.97
CA LYS A 643 -17.02 -12.58 13.91
C LYS A 643 -17.39 -14.05 13.75
N ARG A 644 -17.17 -14.63 12.56
CA ARG A 644 -17.76 -15.93 12.19
C ARG A 644 -16.74 -17.02 11.99
N PHE A 645 -15.55 -16.69 11.48
CA PHE A 645 -14.66 -17.68 10.90
C PHE A 645 -14.10 -18.67 11.92
N HIS A 646 -13.74 -18.19 13.12
CA HIS A 646 -13.26 -19.05 14.21
C HIS A 646 -14.33 -20.10 14.63
N CYS A 647 -15.62 -19.73 14.65
CA CYS A 647 -16.71 -20.68 14.89
C CYS A 647 -16.82 -21.73 13.79
N VAL A 648 -16.64 -21.33 12.53
CA VAL A 648 -16.66 -22.27 11.38
C VAL A 648 -15.53 -23.29 11.50
N ILE A 649 -14.32 -22.84 11.90
CA ILE A 649 -13.19 -23.74 12.15
C ILE A 649 -13.49 -24.69 13.32
N GLU A 650 -14.05 -24.18 14.42
CA GLU A 650 -14.46 -25.01 15.56
C GLU A 650 -15.47 -26.09 15.15
N ILE A 651 -16.48 -25.73 14.35
CA ILE A 651 -17.45 -26.69 13.80
C ILE A 651 -16.73 -27.78 12.99
N CYS A 652 -15.83 -27.40 12.07
CA CYS A 652 -15.08 -28.35 11.25
C CYS A 652 -14.22 -29.31 12.08
N LEU A 653 -13.57 -28.81 13.14
CA LEU A 653 -12.79 -29.63 14.06
C LEU A 653 -13.68 -30.58 14.88
N ASN A 654 -14.85 -30.10 15.33
CA ASN A 654 -15.83 -30.91 16.06
C ASN A 654 -16.50 -31.98 15.19
N GLU A 655 -16.56 -31.77 13.86
CA GLU A 655 -16.94 -32.79 12.88
C GLU A 655 -15.84 -33.87 12.66
N GLY A 656 -14.68 -33.73 13.30
CA GLY A 656 -13.59 -34.70 13.26
C GLY A 656 -12.60 -34.49 12.11
N LEU A 657 -12.65 -33.35 11.41
CA LEU A 657 -11.65 -33.03 10.39
C LEU A 657 -10.28 -32.76 11.04
N ALA A 658 -9.23 -33.31 10.45
CA ALA A 658 -7.85 -32.98 10.83
C ALA A 658 -7.61 -31.47 10.66
N PRO A 659 -6.77 -30.81 11.48
CA PRO A 659 -6.65 -29.35 11.51
C PRO A 659 -6.42 -28.67 10.15
N VAL A 660 -5.55 -29.24 9.29
CA VAL A 660 -5.31 -28.74 7.93
C VAL A 660 -6.58 -28.82 7.06
N ASN A 661 -7.32 -29.92 7.17
CA ASN A 661 -8.58 -30.10 6.44
C ASN A 661 -9.69 -29.22 7.01
N ALA A 662 -9.73 -29.01 8.32
CA ALA A 662 -10.68 -28.11 8.97
C ALA A 662 -10.47 -26.65 8.54
N LEU A 663 -9.22 -26.20 8.42
CA LEU A 663 -8.88 -24.89 7.85
C LEU A 663 -9.32 -24.80 6.38
N LYS A 664 -8.96 -25.78 5.55
CA LYS A 664 -9.33 -25.78 4.13
C LYS A 664 -10.85 -25.76 3.91
N GLU A 665 -11.57 -26.63 4.61
CA GLU A 665 -13.02 -26.70 4.56
C GLU A 665 -13.66 -25.45 5.14
N GLY A 666 -13.10 -24.91 6.21
CA GLY A 666 -13.55 -23.67 6.81
C GLY A 666 -13.50 -22.49 5.86
N PHE A 667 -12.37 -22.28 5.16
CA PHE A 667 -12.26 -21.24 4.13
C PHE A 667 -13.34 -21.42 3.06
N ASN A 668 -13.61 -22.66 2.64
CA ASN A 668 -14.62 -22.95 1.63
C ASN A 668 -16.04 -22.60 2.12
N ARG A 669 -16.41 -23.07 3.33
CA ARG A 669 -17.71 -22.75 3.95
C ARG A 669 -17.89 -21.27 4.20
N MET A 670 -16.83 -20.58 4.63
CA MET A 670 -16.86 -19.14 4.86
C MET A 670 -17.13 -18.39 3.55
N GLN A 671 -16.44 -18.75 2.46
CA GLN A 671 -16.70 -18.17 1.14
C GLN A 671 -18.13 -18.45 0.64
N GLU A 672 -18.65 -19.66 0.87
CA GLU A 672 -20.04 -20.00 0.53
C GLU A 672 -21.05 -19.14 1.32
N GLU A 673 -20.84 -18.94 2.62
CA GLU A 673 -21.68 -18.06 3.45
C GLU A 673 -21.64 -16.60 2.95
N ILE A 674 -20.46 -16.08 2.58
CA ILE A 674 -20.27 -14.74 2.02
C ILE A 674 -21.07 -14.58 0.71
N VAL A 675 -20.96 -15.56 -0.20
CA VAL A 675 -21.69 -15.57 -1.48
C VAL A 675 -23.20 -15.62 -1.24
N GLN A 676 -23.68 -16.45 -0.31
CA GLN A 676 -25.10 -16.55 0.03
C GLN A 676 -25.66 -15.24 0.61
N LYS A 677 -24.84 -14.49 1.35
CA LYS A 677 -25.22 -13.18 1.90
C LYS A 677 -25.13 -12.03 0.90
N GLY A 678 -24.52 -12.24 -0.27
CA GLY A 678 -24.34 -11.21 -1.28
C GLY A 678 -23.41 -10.08 -0.82
N ILE A 679 -22.38 -10.41 -0.03
CA ILE A 679 -21.35 -9.46 0.39
C ILE A 679 -20.43 -9.18 -0.81
N GLU A 680 -20.31 -7.91 -1.21
CA GLU A 680 -19.62 -7.51 -2.44
C GLU A 680 -18.15 -7.10 -2.24
N ASP A 681 -17.79 -6.60 -1.05
CA ASP A 681 -16.41 -6.25 -0.71
C ASP A 681 -15.57 -7.49 -0.41
N GLY A 682 -14.26 -7.31 -0.23
CA GLY A 682 -13.31 -8.40 -0.05
C GLY A 682 -12.35 -8.14 1.10
N CYS A 683 -11.69 -9.21 1.54
CA CYS A 683 -10.56 -9.10 2.45
C CYS A 683 -9.56 -10.23 2.24
N THR A 684 -8.30 -9.95 2.50
CA THR A 684 -7.31 -11.01 2.69
C THR A 684 -7.53 -11.69 4.03
N ALA A 685 -6.92 -12.84 4.23
CA ALA A 685 -6.95 -13.53 5.51
C ALA A 685 -5.61 -14.18 5.77
N VAL A 686 -5.09 -14.02 6.98
CA VAL A 686 -4.00 -14.84 7.53
C VAL A 686 -4.41 -15.30 8.92
N VAL A 687 -4.30 -16.60 9.15
CA VAL A 687 -4.72 -17.27 10.39
C VAL A 687 -3.55 -18.04 10.96
N VAL A 688 -3.33 -17.85 12.27
CA VAL A 688 -2.45 -18.65 13.10
C VAL A 688 -3.30 -19.37 14.15
N MET A 689 -3.41 -20.68 14.01
CA MET A 689 -4.13 -21.55 14.95
C MET A 689 -3.13 -22.42 15.70
N ILE A 690 -3.07 -22.25 17.02
CA ILE A 690 -2.23 -23.06 17.90
C ILE A 690 -3.12 -24.11 18.57
N LEU A 691 -2.79 -25.38 18.35
CA LEU A 691 -3.43 -26.51 19.01
C LEU A 691 -2.36 -27.28 19.78
N ASP A 692 -2.25 -26.96 21.07
CA ASP A 692 -1.29 -27.57 21.99
C ASP A 692 0.17 -27.30 21.52
N MET A 693 0.95 -28.31 21.11
CA MET A 693 2.35 -28.15 20.66
C MET A 693 2.51 -27.98 19.14
N LYS A 694 1.41 -27.78 18.41
CA LYS A 694 1.43 -27.58 16.96
C LYS A 694 0.81 -26.24 16.57
N MET A 695 1.39 -25.66 15.55
CA MET A 695 0.93 -24.41 14.95
C MET A 695 0.54 -24.64 13.49
N TYR A 696 -0.62 -24.14 13.12
CA TYR A 696 -1.16 -24.20 11.77
C TYR A 696 -1.32 -22.78 11.25
N VAL A 697 -0.72 -22.49 10.10
CA VAL A 697 -0.83 -21.19 9.45
C VAL A 697 -1.57 -21.37 8.14
N ALA A 698 -2.65 -20.63 7.95
CA ALA A 698 -3.44 -20.62 6.71
C ALA A 698 -3.61 -19.18 6.21
N TRP A 699 -3.42 -18.94 4.92
CA TRP A 699 -3.55 -17.58 4.38
C TRP A 699 -4.07 -17.54 2.93
N ALA A 700 -4.77 -16.45 2.62
CA ALA A 700 -5.25 -16.08 1.30
C ALA A 700 -5.11 -14.55 1.14
N GLY A 701 -4.05 -14.13 0.46
CA GLY A 701 -3.75 -12.73 0.15
C GLY A 701 -2.32 -12.38 0.52
N ASP A 702 -2.06 -11.13 0.84
CA ASP A 702 -0.73 -10.55 1.12
C ASP A 702 -0.53 -10.05 2.55
N SER A 703 -1.50 -10.27 3.44
CA SER A 703 -1.22 -10.27 4.88
C SER A 703 -0.27 -11.43 5.25
N ARG A 704 0.58 -11.22 6.26
CA ARG A 704 1.71 -12.13 6.54
C ARG A 704 1.83 -12.50 8.03
N ALA A 705 2.25 -13.74 8.27
CA ALA A 705 2.63 -14.27 9.57
C ALA A 705 4.15 -14.48 9.66
N VAL A 706 4.77 -14.01 10.75
CA VAL A 706 6.22 -14.08 11.01
C VAL A 706 6.48 -14.60 12.42
N LEU A 707 7.21 -15.70 12.54
CA LEU A 707 7.65 -16.31 13.80
C LEU A 707 8.95 -15.69 14.30
N CYS A 708 9.02 -15.40 15.60
CA CYS A 708 10.27 -15.17 16.31
C CYS A 708 10.80 -16.50 16.87
N ARG A 709 11.93 -16.97 16.34
CA ARG A 709 12.66 -18.15 16.82
C ARG A 709 14.04 -17.76 17.31
N GLY A 710 14.26 -17.77 18.62
CA GLY A 710 15.52 -17.36 19.23
C GLY A 710 15.94 -15.94 18.84
N GLY A 711 14.99 -15.02 18.70
CA GLY A 711 15.19 -13.65 18.22
C GLY A 711 15.35 -13.48 16.71
N LYS A 712 15.29 -14.55 15.90
CA LYS A 712 15.32 -14.44 14.43
C LYS A 712 13.93 -14.51 13.84
N ALA A 713 13.65 -13.65 12.86
CA ALA A 713 12.41 -13.68 12.10
C ALA A 713 12.39 -14.82 11.08
N ILE A 714 11.31 -15.60 11.11
CA ILE A 714 11.02 -16.67 10.15
C ILE A 714 9.65 -16.39 9.55
N GLN A 715 9.60 -16.07 8.26
CA GLN A 715 8.35 -15.86 7.55
C GLN A 715 7.61 -17.20 7.37
N LEU A 716 6.38 -17.28 7.88
CA LEU A 716 5.57 -18.51 7.87
C LEU A 716 4.61 -18.59 6.67
N SER A 717 4.28 -17.46 6.05
CA SER A 717 3.35 -17.33 4.92
C SER A 717 4.00 -16.56 3.76
N GLU A 718 3.61 -16.86 2.52
CA GLU A 718 4.12 -16.19 1.31
C GLU A 718 3.02 -15.34 0.67
N ASP A 719 3.31 -14.07 0.41
CA ASP A 719 2.31 -13.11 -0.08
C ASP A 719 1.79 -13.48 -1.47
N HIS A 720 0.47 -13.55 -1.63
CA HIS A 720 -0.19 -13.85 -2.90
C HIS A 720 -0.37 -12.60 -3.77
N LYS A 721 0.75 -12.06 -4.28
CA LYS A 721 0.71 -10.92 -5.23
C LYS A 721 0.46 -11.41 -6.68
N PRO A 722 -0.38 -10.73 -7.48
CA PRO A 722 -0.72 -11.17 -8.85
C PRO A 722 0.47 -11.33 -9.79
N ASN A 723 1.56 -10.59 -9.57
CA ASN A 723 2.79 -10.67 -10.35
C ASN A 723 3.69 -11.86 -9.97
N GLY A 724 3.41 -12.56 -8.86
CA GLY A 724 4.12 -13.78 -8.48
C GLY A 724 3.96 -14.87 -9.55
N THR A 725 5.02 -15.61 -9.86
CA THR A 725 5.04 -16.58 -10.97
C THR A 725 3.90 -17.61 -10.87
N CYS A 726 3.70 -18.20 -9.70
CA CYS A 726 2.66 -19.19 -9.46
C CYS A 726 1.24 -18.59 -9.58
N GLU A 727 1.00 -17.40 -8.99
CA GLU A 727 -0.31 -16.75 -9.05
C GLU A 727 -0.63 -16.23 -10.44
N ARG A 728 0.34 -15.64 -11.15
CA ARG A 728 0.18 -15.18 -12.53
C ARG A 728 -0.22 -16.34 -13.44
N GLU A 729 0.47 -17.48 -13.33
CA GLU A 729 0.10 -18.67 -14.10
C GLU A 729 -1.31 -19.16 -13.76
N ARG A 730 -1.68 -19.18 -12.48
CA ARG A 730 -3.04 -19.57 -12.04
C ARG A 730 -4.10 -18.64 -12.63
N ILE A 731 -3.91 -17.32 -12.51
CA ILE A 731 -4.82 -16.28 -13.02
C ILE A 731 -5.03 -16.45 -14.53
N ILE A 732 -3.94 -16.62 -15.29
CA ILE A 732 -4.00 -16.81 -16.74
C ILE A 732 -4.73 -18.11 -17.10
N ARG A 733 -4.44 -19.22 -16.41
CA ARG A 733 -5.13 -20.50 -16.62
C ARG A 733 -6.63 -20.41 -16.35
N MET A 734 -7.06 -19.51 -15.46
CA MET A 734 -8.47 -19.26 -15.13
C MET A 734 -9.13 -18.23 -16.04
N GLY A 735 -8.45 -17.78 -17.11
CA GLY A 735 -8.97 -16.82 -18.08
C GLY A 735 -8.86 -15.35 -17.65
N GLY A 736 -8.18 -15.07 -16.53
CA GLY A 736 -7.85 -13.72 -16.09
C GLY A 736 -6.54 -13.21 -16.68
N HIS A 737 -6.19 -11.96 -16.36
CA HIS A 737 -4.93 -11.35 -16.77
C HIS A 737 -4.29 -10.61 -15.58
N VAL A 738 -2.96 -10.43 -15.61
CA VAL A 738 -2.24 -9.59 -14.64
C VAL A 738 -1.66 -8.41 -15.39
N PHE A 739 -2.14 -7.20 -15.08
CA PHE A 739 -1.70 -5.96 -15.73
C PHE A 739 -1.29 -4.95 -14.67
N ALA A 740 -0.10 -4.36 -14.80
CA ALA A 740 0.45 -3.41 -13.83
C ALA A 740 0.42 -3.95 -12.38
N GLY A 741 0.70 -5.25 -12.22
CA GLY A 741 0.66 -5.94 -10.92
C GLY A 741 -0.74 -6.22 -10.36
N ARG A 742 -1.81 -6.01 -11.14
CA ARG A 742 -3.21 -6.18 -10.70
C ARG A 742 -3.95 -7.23 -11.52
N VAL A 743 -4.80 -8.02 -10.86
CA VAL A 743 -5.74 -8.95 -11.51
C VAL A 743 -6.75 -8.16 -12.32
N ASN A 744 -6.85 -8.45 -13.62
CA ASN A 744 -7.67 -7.75 -14.60
C ASN A 744 -7.46 -6.22 -14.66
N GLY A 745 -6.32 -5.75 -14.12
CA GLY A 745 -5.99 -4.33 -13.97
C GLY A 745 -6.79 -3.63 -12.86
N GLU A 746 -7.44 -4.37 -11.96
CA GLU A 746 -8.35 -3.84 -10.93
C GLU A 746 -7.83 -4.14 -9.52
N LEU A 747 -7.71 -5.42 -9.15
CA LEU A 747 -7.34 -5.84 -7.80
C LEU A 747 -5.84 -6.07 -7.63
N ALA A 748 -5.24 -5.53 -6.58
CA ALA A 748 -3.80 -5.69 -6.26
C ALA A 748 -3.45 -7.05 -5.62
N ILE A 749 -4.46 -7.86 -5.34
CA ILE A 749 -4.36 -9.16 -4.69
C ILE A 749 -4.86 -10.27 -5.63
N SER A 750 -4.31 -11.47 -5.48
CA SER A 750 -4.70 -12.63 -6.29
C SER A 750 -5.62 -13.61 -5.56
N ARG A 751 -5.68 -13.52 -4.22
CA ARG A 751 -6.48 -14.38 -3.36
C ARG A 751 -7.09 -13.56 -2.22
N SER A 752 -8.36 -13.84 -1.89
CA SER A 752 -9.14 -13.16 -0.84
C SER A 752 -10.46 -13.89 -0.60
N PHE A 753 -11.08 -13.60 0.54
CA PHE A 753 -12.52 -13.79 0.72
C PHE A 753 -13.29 -12.68 -0.01
N GLY A 754 -14.53 -12.98 -0.41
CA GLY A 754 -15.37 -12.01 -1.11
C GLY A 754 -15.02 -11.90 -2.59
N ASP A 755 -14.91 -10.67 -3.10
CA ASP A 755 -14.54 -10.35 -4.49
C ASP A 755 -15.31 -11.17 -5.55
N ILE A 756 -16.61 -11.39 -5.32
CA ILE A 756 -17.43 -12.33 -6.10
C ILE A 756 -17.39 -12.01 -7.60
N GLN A 757 -17.25 -10.72 -7.96
CA GLN A 757 -17.16 -10.27 -9.35
C GLN A 757 -15.89 -10.74 -10.07
N ASN A 758 -14.82 -11.03 -9.33
CA ASN A 758 -13.55 -11.53 -9.84
C ASN A 758 -13.36 -13.03 -9.60
N SER A 759 -14.34 -13.72 -9.00
CA SER A 759 -14.33 -15.17 -8.86
C SER A 759 -14.55 -15.86 -10.22
N PRO A 760 -13.83 -16.94 -10.55
CA PRO A 760 -12.89 -17.67 -9.69
C PRO A 760 -11.42 -17.22 -9.85
N ILE A 761 -11.14 -16.17 -10.63
CA ILE A 761 -9.78 -15.67 -10.90
C ILE A 761 -9.11 -15.22 -9.61
N VAL A 762 -9.81 -14.42 -8.80
CA VAL A 762 -9.47 -14.18 -7.39
C VAL A 762 -10.08 -15.30 -6.57
N SER A 763 -9.24 -15.98 -5.77
CA SER A 763 -9.62 -17.24 -5.11
C SER A 763 -9.52 -17.14 -3.59
N ALA A 764 -10.53 -17.65 -2.88
CA ALA A 764 -10.50 -17.81 -1.42
C ALA A 764 -9.76 -19.07 -0.97
N VAL A 765 -9.18 -19.86 -1.88
CA VAL A 765 -8.48 -21.10 -1.54
C VAL A 765 -7.17 -20.76 -0.81
N PRO A 766 -7.01 -21.16 0.46
CA PRO A 766 -5.85 -20.81 1.24
C PRO A 766 -4.65 -21.70 0.88
N GLU A 767 -3.46 -21.19 1.13
CA GLU A 767 -2.31 -22.06 1.41
C GLU A 767 -2.25 -22.35 2.90
N ILE A 768 -1.82 -23.57 3.26
CA ILE A 768 -1.82 -24.05 4.65
C ILE A 768 -0.50 -24.74 4.92
N ARG A 769 0.17 -24.37 6.02
CA ARG A 769 1.40 -25.02 6.51
C ARG A 769 1.26 -25.39 7.97
N GLU A 770 1.84 -26.54 8.33
CA GLU A 770 1.92 -27.05 9.69
C GLU A 770 3.36 -26.91 10.20
N TYR A 771 3.50 -26.48 11.45
CA TYR A 771 4.77 -26.26 12.12
C TYR A 771 4.75 -26.91 13.50
N ASP A 772 5.83 -27.63 13.82
CA ASP A 772 6.11 -28.06 15.19
C ASP A 772 6.66 -26.86 15.99
N ILE A 773 6.08 -26.61 17.16
CA ILE A 773 6.54 -25.56 18.07
C ILE A 773 7.83 -26.02 18.76
N MET A 774 8.90 -25.25 18.58
CA MET A 774 10.21 -25.52 19.15
C MET A 774 10.42 -24.76 20.46
N ALA A 775 11.33 -25.25 21.31
CA ALA A 775 11.59 -24.66 22.63
C ALA A 775 12.09 -23.20 22.60
N ASN A 776 12.62 -22.75 21.46
CA ASN A 776 13.10 -21.38 21.24
C ASN A 776 12.12 -20.52 20.43
N ASP A 777 10.92 -21.02 20.14
CA ASP A 777 9.85 -20.20 19.57
C ASP A 777 9.26 -19.32 20.67
N GLU A 778 9.10 -18.03 20.38
CA GLU A 778 8.72 -17.03 21.40
C GLU A 778 7.31 -16.47 21.14
N PHE A 779 7.10 -15.94 19.94
CA PHE A 779 5.83 -15.36 19.52
C PHE A 779 5.71 -15.33 17.99
N VAL A 780 4.49 -15.13 17.50
CA VAL A 780 4.17 -14.94 16.08
C VAL A 780 3.51 -13.57 15.91
N ILE A 781 4.00 -12.80 14.94
CA ILE A 781 3.40 -11.55 14.48
C ILE A 781 2.52 -11.88 13.27
N VAL A 782 1.27 -11.41 13.29
CA VAL A 782 0.30 -11.54 12.21
C VAL A 782 -0.15 -10.13 11.86
N ALA A 783 0.10 -9.66 10.65
CA ALA A 783 -0.22 -8.26 10.28
C ALA A 783 -0.57 -8.10 8.80
N CYS A 784 -1.24 -6.99 8.48
CA CYS A 784 -1.59 -6.57 7.13
C CYS A 784 -0.39 -5.94 6.38
N ASP A 785 -0.59 -5.61 5.11
CA ASP A 785 0.44 -5.01 4.26
C ASP A 785 0.90 -3.63 4.76
N GLY A 786 0.03 -2.88 5.46
CA GLY A 786 0.38 -1.62 6.08
C GLY A 786 1.55 -1.69 7.08
N VAL A 787 1.86 -2.89 7.62
CA VAL A 787 3.12 -3.14 8.33
C VAL A 787 4.21 -3.63 7.37
N TRP A 788 3.92 -4.65 6.58
CA TRP A 788 4.95 -5.39 5.84
C TRP A 788 5.52 -4.68 4.62
N ASP A 789 4.84 -3.65 4.11
CA ASP A 789 5.32 -2.82 3.00
C ASP A 789 6.44 -1.86 3.45
N VAL A 790 6.52 -1.55 4.74
CA VAL A 790 7.46 -0.53 5.27
C VAL A 790 8.33 -1.05 6.42
N VAL A 791 8.04 -2.23 6.98
CA VAL A 791 8.81 -2.85 8.07
C VAL A 791 9.30 -4.22 7.65
N SER A 792 10.61 -4.45 7.76
CA SER A 792 11.19 -5.77 7.51
C SER A 792 10.80 -6.77 8.61
N ASN A 793 10.71 -8.05 8.24
CA ASN A 793 10.36 -9.13 9.18
C ASN A 793 11.23 -9.13 10.44
N GLN A 794 12.55 -8.95 10.28
CA GLN A 794 13.49 -8.93 11.41
C GLN A 794 13.27 -7.69 12.28
N LYS A 795 13.08 -6.51 11.68
CA LYS A 795 12.83 -5.28 12.44
C LYS A 795 11.55 -5.38 13.27
N ALA A 796 10.49 -5.98 12.72
CA ALA A 796 9.25 -6.23 13.44
C ALA A 796 9.47 -7.13 14.67
N VAL A 797 10.22 -8.23 14.50
CA VAL A 797 10.60 -9.12 15.62
C VAL A 797 11.41 -8.37 16.68
N ASP A 798 12.37 -7.55 16.28
CA ASP A 798 13.20 -6.77 17.20
C ASP A 798 12.37 -5.77 18.01
N ILE A 799 11.39 -5.09 17.38
CA ILE A 799 10.48 -4.15 18.05
C ILE A 799 9.66 -4.87 19.13
N ILE A 800 9.06 -6.02 18.81
CA ILE A 800 8.28 -6.80 19.78
C ILE A 800 9.19 -7.29 20.92
N LYS A 801 10.35 -7.88 20.59
CA LYS A 801 11.24 -8.52 21.56
C LYS A 801 11.88 -7.53 22.53
N THR A 802 12.14 -6.30 22.09
CA THR A 802 12.71 -5.24 22.94
C THR A 802 11.66 -4.48 23.75
N SER A 803 10.37 -4.83 23.60
CA SER A 803 9.28 -4.18 24.31
C SER A 803 8.99 -4.82 25.67
N LYS A 804 8.49 -4.02 26.63
CA LYS A 804 8.18 -4.49 27.99
C LYS A 804 7.06 -5.54 28.04
N SER A 805 6.15 -5.52 27.06
CA SER A 805 5.04 -6.46 26.90
C SER A 805 4.65 -6.58 25.43
N LEU A 806 3.87 -7.60 25.07
CA LEU A 806 3.36 -7.75 23.70
C LEU A 806 2.40 -6.63 23.30
N SER A 807 1.58 -6.11 24.22
CA SER A 807 0.66 -5.00 23.94
C SER A 807 1.42 -3.74 23.58
N ILE A 808 2.45 -3.39 24.36
CA ILE A 808 3.35 -2.27 24.04
C ILE A 808 4.10 -2.54 22.73
N GLY A 809 4.58 -3.76 22.53
CA GLY A 809 5.26 -4.14 21.29
C GLY A 809 4.39 -3.96 20.06
N SER A 810 3.13 -4.37 20.11
CA SER A 810 2.18 -4.26 18.99
C SER A 810 1.92 -2.79 18.64
N VAL A 811 1.70 -1.94 19.64
CA VAL A 811 1.56 -0.48 19.44
C VAL A 811 2.81 0.14 18.84
N ARG A 812 4.00 -0.19 19.38
CA ARG A 812 5.28 0.28 18.83
C ARG A 812 5.50 -0.16 17.40
N LEU A 813 5.12 -1.40 17.04
CA LEU A 813 5.24 -1.91 15.67
C LEU A 813 4.32 -1.14 14.71
N ARG A 814 3.06 -0.93 15.10
CA ARG A 814 2.09 -0.14 14.35
C ARG A 814 2.58 1.29 14.12
N ASP A 815 3.02 1.96 15.19
CA ASP A 815 3.51 3.34 15.12
C ASP A 815 4.82 3.44 14.32
N PHE A 816 5.67 2.42 14.41
CA PHE A 816 6.88 2.32 13.60
C PHE A 816 6.54 2.26 12.12
N ALA A 817 5.61 1.39 11.72
CA ALA A 817 5.15 1.29 10.33
C ALA A 817 4.60 2.63 9.83
N TYR A 818 3.77 3.32 10.63
CA TYR A 818 3.29 4.65 10.30
C TYR A 818 4.44 5.65 10.10
N SER A 819 5.40 5.70 11.02
CA SER A 819 6.56 6.62 10.95
C SER A 819 7.50 6.34 9.77
N MET A 820 7.54 5.10 9.30
CA MET A 820 8.26 4.68 8.09
C MET A 820 7.49 5.00 6.80
N GLY A 821 6.29 5.60 6.90
CA GLY A 821 5.54 6.14 5.76
C GLY A 821 4.47 5.20 5.20
N SER A 822 3.96 4.26 6.01
CA SER A 822 2.84 3.40 5.59
C SER A 822 1.66 4.22 5.05
N GLN A 823 1.11 3.79 3.90
CA GLN A 823 -0.02 4.44 3.24
C GLN A 823 -1.34 3.69 3.45
N ASP A 824 -1.32 2.59 4.23
CA ASP A 824 -2.46 1.70 4.42
C ASP A 824 -3.06 1.79 5.84
N ASN A 825 -4.14 1.05 6.10
CA ASN A 825 -4.52 0.66 7.44
C ASN A 825 -3.39 -0.18 8.05
N ILE A 826 -3.15 -0.01 9.35
CA ILE A 826 -2.05 -0.71 10.02
C ILE A 826 -2.64 -1.54 11.15
N THR A 827 -2.68 -2.84 10.89
CA THR A 827 -3.26 -3.85 11.79
C THR A 827 -2.23 -4.92 12.06
N CYS A 828 -1.93 -5.15 13.35
CA CYS A 828 -1.05 -6.23 13.77
C CYS A 828 -1.56 -6.90 15.05
N ALA A 829 -1.37 -8.21 15.11
CA ALA A 829 -1.60 -9.05 16.27
C ALA A 829 -0.32 -9.85 16.59
N VAL A 830 -0.04 -10.03 17.88
CA VAL A 830 1.11 -10.77 18.36
C VAL A 830 0.63 -11.83 19.36
N VAL A 831 0.97 -13.09 19.10
CA VAL A 831 0.56 -14.24 19.93
C VAL A 831 1.80 -14.99 20.42
N THR A 832 1.91 -15.24 21.73
CA THR A 832 2.97 -16.11 22.27
C THR A 832 2.70 -17.56 21.90
N VAL A 833 3.76 -18.31 21.63
CA VAL A 833 3.64 -19.76 21.55
C VAL A 833 3.76 -20.41 22.94
N PRO A 834 3.08 -21.54 23.20
CA PRO A 834 3.22 -22.26 24.46
C PRO A 834 4.66 -22.77 24.68
N PHE A 835 5.21 -22.49 25.86
CA PHE A 835 6.53 -22.99 26.30
C PHE A 835 6.39 -24.38 26.93
N CYS A 836 7.24 -25.33 26.52
CA CYS A 836 7.59 -26.47 27.35
C CYS A 836 8.70 -26.04 28.32
N TYR A 837 8.39 -26.01 29.62
CA TYR A 837 9.44 -26.13 30.65
C TYR A 837 9.81 -27.60 30.83
#